data_AF-A0A845MME1-F1
#
_entry.id   AF-A0A845MME1-F1
#
_cell.length_a   1.000
_cell.length_b   1.000
_cell.length_c   1.000
_cell.angle_alpha   90.00
_cell.angle_beta   90.00
_cell.angle_gamma   90.00
#
_symmetry.space_group_name_H-M   'P 1'
#
loop_
_entity.id
_entity.type
_entity.pdbx_description
1 polymer ?
#
loop_
_entity_poly.entity_id
_entity_poly.type
_entity_poly.pdbx_seq_one_letter_code
_entity_poly.pdbx_strand_id
1 'polypeptide(L)'
;MRTKKLLATSRMLLLLPLLYACEEDPDVFIPPDPGNALIYAYPADGMVDLPTGSKMVLTFSSAINASQLGKPCTREGENYQGAICLVDSQGQQIDLSSATLTNGGKTLLFSMQSLREGEQYRLWLSSDIAKGVVNLNQQGPLLSFRTRQYNPLPNAVPEVLAINMEPAGVYLPVPTEQATFPFMDFAPVRLTFSEPLVQTTVRYGDTIIMEHLLRDEQGELTGQTELVDVNVLAERQYITLDPVEDLIGGETYRVSISGIQDFDDEAVVDVSYQFDPIQSKDKLTDANPPIRQLMKADPTLGDSGYPAISRLHGAPLNQFNLETVALGITRVDTKPVTLEGFLGRPAKFPYATPVVARAGQQLRITGIDPIKLGGEVNTGISTGDIIGTFVTDITGFMTPNPYRPKGFQPDDDFAPLHVYMDFDLAMHTVSPEGNGSINQNLMHIRAVGVVDVKDGALTFEVFRTMELDVFSGAAQVSADFALGVRADVDFPLDKTNQEPLILTGTFPSDGEPAAESAGNIILTFNEPVAAAGLEGITLNNLSAGTDVPIQVNRSGSVVVVTPLSPLAKGQDFLLDLGAGLTDMDMFAPSPLDLSFAEDATGGDGKLQFHTSSFAVAGGNPDAAAPILLGIYPGVGCALVDTDVQDGKSGRCAGGLQSDLLYSDFEYDMSRPIELSFNQPMDLTSMEAGAIAADGKSCKTGAVCLGQQVFGVWEAIPMSMQLNPLRLRAYPQPNVMQDGGNYRIVVNGSGSTFLSDASQGGRQLNTDPLNGVAGGDGGPNIIIDFMARADYGAIYATVLTRDYTDVNANGYLDEGEEVPAVFNYARANLRSVEGPVTGAQLTQDTAFTNAALPMAFLEKIPLDLTYIGMTRSGDNTWCGDEDADGEVFCFDAEGDTMIPVEINPEIVMGTNLTLTANVLGLVPLTLETGPLVLRFSPYKDNPDRPLLGFVVNEVGEEQVQFIARLDALMDAPDLEILGGLAVGDVQSKDISAFIKGPVKFLRNGQITLECSNTSAIAAGVNLSLNTGDFGALVPLPALVTAELGIDKDDFRIRVVNSPAKALLTTATELEAGAQ
;
A
#
# COMPACT_ATOMS: atom_id res chain seq x y z
N MET A 1 50.71 -2.04 -35.78
CA MET A 1 52.05 -2.51 -36.26
C MET A 1 51.88 -3.88 -36.94
N ARG A 2 51.70 -3.89 -38.27
CA ARG A 2 51.79 -5.10 -39.12
C ARG A 2 52.34 -4.64 -40.48
N THR A 3 53.59 -4.98 -40.73
CA THR A 3 54.37 -4.66 -41.92
C THR A 3 53.87 -5.43 -43.15
N LYS A 4 53.61 -4.76 -44.28
CA LYS A 4 53.63 -5.37 -45.60
C LYS A 4 54.52 -4.57 -46.55
N LYS A 5 55.38 -5.34 -47.23
CA LYS A 5 56.52 -4.95 -48.05
C LYS A 5 56.11 -4.35 -49.39
N LEU A 6 56.91 -3.39 -49.85
CA LEU A 6 57.03 -2.98 -51.25
C LEU A 6 57.39 -4.18 -52.15
N LEU A 7 56.78 -4.21 -53.33
CA LEU A 7 57.39 -4.76 -54.53
C LEU A 7 56.94 -3.91 -55.73
N ALA A 8 57.91 -3.19 -56.29
CA ALA A 8 57.81 -2.46 -57.53
C ALA A 8 58.54 -3.25 -58.64
N THR A 9 57.89 -3.41 -59.79
CA THR A 9 58.45 -3.39 -61.16
C THR A 9 57.29 -3.68 -62.13
N SER A 10 56.75 -2.69 -62.84
CA SER A 10 57.21 -2.08 -64.10
C SER A 10 56.96 -2.93 -65.36
N ARG A 11 56.07 -2.40 -66.22
CA ARG A 11 55.97 -2.48 -67.70
C ARG A 11 54.62 -3.01 -68.23
N MET A 12 53.72 -2.09 -68.61
CA MET A 12 53.40 -1.88 -70.02
C MET A 12 52.64 -0.55 -70.19
N LEU A 13 53.34 0.42 -70.78
CA LEU A 13 52.80 1.65 -71.35
C LEU A 13 52.03 1.27 -72.62
N LEU A 14 50.79 1.78 -72.78
CA LEU A 14 50.23 2.39 -74.00
C LEU A 14 48.70 2.32 -73.95
N LEU A 15 48.09 3.33 -73.32
CA LEU A 15 46.78 3.93 -73.66
C LEU A 15 46.47 5.07 -72.64
N LEU A 16 47.31 6.10 -72.61
CA LEU A 16 46.95 7.45 -72.15
C LEU A 16 47.04 8.33 -73.41
N PRO A 17 45.93 8.94 -73.87
CA PRO A 17 45.36 10.08 -73.16
C PRO A 17 43.83 10.17 -73.33
N LEU A 18 43.06 9.56 -72.42
CA LEU A 18 41.60 9.80 -72.30
C LEU A 18 41.09 9.72 -70.83
N LEU A 19 41.99 9.68 -69.84
CA LEU A 19 41.66 9.64 -68.41
C LEU A 19 42.50 10.67 -67.65
N TYR A 20 42.29 11.95 -67.95
CA TYR A 20 42.70 13.06 -67.09
C TYR A 20 41.49 13.98 -66.94
N ALA A 21 40.53 13.52 -66.17
CA ALA A 21 39.47 14.32 -65.58
C ALA A 21 39.04 13.63 -64.27
N CYS A 22 39.31 14.32 -63.16
CA CYS A 22 38.83 14.08 -61.78
C CYS A 22 39.30 12.80 -61.07
N GLU A 23 40.50 12.85 -60.48
CA GLU A 23 40.67 12.34 -59.10
C GLU A 23 40.62 13.58 -58.21
N GLU A 24 39.42 13.95 -57.77
CA GLU A 24 39.28 14.70 -56.52
C GLU A 24 39.58 13.68 -55.42
N ASP A 25 40.56 13.96 -54.57
CA ASP A 25 40.72 13.25 -53.30
C ASP A 25 39.34 13.24 -52.62
N PRO A 26 38.84 12.09 -52.12
CA PRO A 26 37.56 12.09 -51.44
C PRO A 26 37.66 13.05 -50.26
N ASP A 27 36.81 14.08 -50.25
CA ASP A 27 36.61 14.93 -49.08
C ASP A 27 36.25 14.01 -47.92
N VAL A 28 37.23 13.73 -47.06
CA VAL A 28 37.01 12.94 -45.86
C VAL A 28 36.14 13.80 -44.97
N PHE A 29 34.88 13.41 -44.81
CA PHE A 29 33.98 14.03 -43.85
C PHE A 29 34.63 13.93 -42.46
N ILE A 30 35.07 15.08 -41.94
CA ILE A 30 35.50 15.21 -40.55
C ILE A 30 34.27 15.73 -39.80
N PRO A 31 33.58 14.90 -38.99
CA PRO A 31 32.47 15.38 -38.18
C PRO A 31 32.97 16.51 -37.25
N PRO A 32 32.17 17.57 -37.03
CA PRO A 32 32.51 18.61 -36.08
C PRO A 32 32.71 18.04 -34.67
N ASP A 33 33.68 18.59 -33.92
CA ASP A 33 33.90 18.22 -32.52
C ASP A 33 32.61 18.50 -31.70
N PRO A 34 31.99 17.47 -31.07
CA PRO A 34 30.75 17.64 -30.32
C PRO A 34 30.87 18.63 -29.15
N GLY A 35 32.08 18.84 -28.61
CA GLY A 35 32.28 19.52 -27.34
C GLY A 35 31.75 18.71 -26.15
N ASN A 36 31.97 19.23 -24.93
CA ASN A 36 31.37 18.61 -23.75
C ASN A 36 29.90 19.03 -23.62
N ALA A 37 29.09 18.21 -22.97
CA ALA A 37 27.67 18.49 -22.85
C ALA A 37 26.96 17.58 -21.83
N LEU A 38 25.74 17.97 -21.45
CA LEU A 38 24.78 17.05 -20.83
C LEU A 38 24.43 15.95 -21.84
N ILE A 39 24.48 14.68 -21.43
CA ILE A 39 24.18 13.52 -22.29
C ILE A 39 22.92 12.77 -21.88
N TYR A 40 22.51 12.88 -20.62
CA TYR A 40 21.35 12.21 -20.05
C TYR A 40 20.80 13.00 -18.86
N ALA A 41 19.48 13.03 -18.74
CA ALA A 41 18.81 13.48 -17.52
C ALA A 41 17.64 12.55 -17.21
N TYR A 42 17.50 12.21 -15.94
CA TYR A 42 16.31 11.64 -15.36
C TYR A 42 15.93 12.47 -14.12
N PRO A 43 14.65 12.84 -13.95
CA PRO A 43 13.53 12.61 -14.88
C PRO A 43 13.72 13.31 -16.24
N ALA A 44 13.00 12.85 -17.26
CA ALA A 44 12.88 13.58 -18.51
C ALA A 44 11.89 14.77 -18.34
N ASP A 45 11.98 15.75 -19.22
CA ASP A 45 11.05 16.90 -19.21
C ASP A 45 9.60 16.44 -19.42
N GLY A 46 8.69 17.04 -18.65
CA GLY A 46 7.26 16.75 -18.69
C GLY A 46 6.83 15.47 -17.95
N MET A 47 7.75 14.72 -17.33
CA MET A 47 7.37 13.52 -16.58
C MET A 47 6.49 13.88 -15.38
N VAL A 48 5.38 13.16 -15.23
CA VAL A 48 4.48 13.28 -14.07
C VAL A 48 4.52 11.99 -13.25
N ASP A 49 3.91 12.03 -12.06
CA ASP A 49 3.76 10.87 -11.18
C ASP A 49 5.09 10.17 -10.85
N LEU A 50 6.07 10.95 -10.39
CA LEU A 50 7.34 10.41 -9.92
C LEU A 50 7.27 10.08 -8.43
N PRO A 51 7.54 8.83 -8.01
CA PRO A 51 7.65 8.50 -6.59
C PRO A 51 8.63 9.44 -5.88
N THR A 52 8.33 9.87 -4.66
CA THR A 52 9.24 10.74 -3.88
C THR A 52 10.54 10.01 -3.54
N GLY A 53 10.53 8.67 -3.45
CA GLY A 53 11.74 7.86 -3.35
C GLY A 53 12.67 7.86 -4.59
N SER A 54 12.26 8.51 -5.68
CA SER A 54 13.08 8.62 -6.91
C SER A 54 14.39 9.39 -6.73
N LYS A 55 15.29 9.24 -7.69
CA LYS A 55 16.51 10.06 -7.79
C LYS A 55 16.52 10.93 -9.03
N MET A 56 17.03 12.15 -8.92
CA MET A 56 17.44 12.92 -10.09
C MET A 56 18.85 12.48 -10.50
N VAL A 57 19.04 12.14 -11.78
CA VAL A 57 20.31 11.70 -12.37
C VAL A 57 20.66 12.63 -13.53
N LEU A 58 21.74 13.39 -13.42
CA LEU A 58 22.24 14.26 -14.49
C LEU A 58 23.64 13.84 -14.90
N THR A 59 23.80 13.35 -16.14
CA THR A 59 25.08 12.81 -16.62
C THR A 59 25.68 13.69 -17.70
N PHE A 60 26.94 14.08 -17.50
CA PHE A 60 27.70 14.93 -18.42
C PHE A 60 28.85 14.15 -19.08
N SER A 61 29.27 14.56 -20.27
CA SER A 61 30.46 13.98 -20.91
C SER A 61 31.78 14.40 -20.22
N SER A 62 31.74 15.45 -19.39
CA SER A 62 32.88 15.98 -18.61
C SER A 62 32.56 16.10 -17.12
N ALA A 63 33.59 16.20 -16.27
CA ALA A 63 33.40 16.31 -14.83
C ALA A 63 32.68 17.61 -14.43
N ILE A 64 31.74 17.47 -13.50
CA ILE A 64 30.99 18.54 -12.87
C ILE A 64 31.94 19.34 -11.96
N ASN A 65 31.78 20.66 -11.99
CA ASN A 65 32.50 21.56 -11.11
C ASN A 65 31.85 21.54 -9.72
N ALA A 66 32.35 20.68 -8.83
CA ALA A 66 31.83 20.52 -7.47
C ALA A 66 31.71 21.84 -6.68
N SER A 67 32.55 22.84 -6.97
CA SER A 67 32.47 24.16 -6.31
C SER A 67 31.23 24.98 -6.69
N GLN A 68 30.46 24.56 -7.69
CA GLN A 68 29.21 25.18 -8.11
C GLN A 68 27.99 24.57 -7.43
N LEU A 69 28.12 23.37 -6.84
CA LEU A 69 27.05 22.72 -6.10
C LEU A 69 26.77 23.49 -4.80
N GLY A 70 25.48 23.68 -4.48
CA GLY A 70 25.05 24.41 -3.30
C GLY A 70 25.21 25.93 -3.36
N LYS A 71 25.62 26.50 -4.50
CA LYS A 71 25.56 27.96 -4.67
C LYS A 71 24.10 28.41 -4.82
N PRO A 72 23.71 29.53 -4.19
CA PRO A 72 22.35 30.04 -4.30
C PRO A 72 22.05 30.50 -5.73
N CYS A 73 20.80 30.37 -6.14
CA CYS A 73 20.32 30.93 -7.39
C CYS A 73 19.74 32.33 -7.18
N THR A 74 19.84 33.17 -8.20
CA THR A 74 19.19 34.49 -8.22
C THR A 74 17.95 34.42 -9.08
N ARG A 75 16.79 34.78 -8.52
CA ARG A 75 15.53 34.86 -9.27
C ARG A 75 15.52 36.12 -10.15
N GLU A 76 15.24 35.95 -11.44
CA GLU A 76 15.07 37.02 -12.42
C GLU A 76 13.71 36.86 -13.14
N GLY A 77 12.67 37.49 -12.59
CA GLY A 77 11.29 37.25 -13.05
C GLY A 77 10.87 35.80 -12.77
N GLU A 78 10.49 35.08 -13.83
CA GLU A 78 10.14 33.65 -13.79
C GLU A 78 11.34 32.71 -14.03
N ASN A 79 12.54 33.27 -14.24
CA ASN A 79 13.76 32.49 -14.48
C ASN A 79 14.69 32.52 -13.26
N TYR A 80 15.61 31.56 -13.23
CA TYR A 80 16.62 31.44 -12.18
C TYR A 80 18.02 31.41 -12.80
N GLN A 81 18.90 32.29 -12.30
CA GLN A 81 20.31 32.30 -12.67
C GLN A 81 21.15 31.58 -11.60
N GLY A 82 22.00 30.69 -12.05
CA GLY A 82 22.85 29.83 -11.21
C GLY A 82 23.37 28.64 -12.01
N ALA A 83 24.25 27.84 -11.42
CA ALA A 83 24.76 26.64 -12.07
C ALA A 83 23.70 25.53 -12.16
N ILE A 84 22.95 25.36 -11.07
CA ILE A 84 21.84 24.41 -10.94
C ILE A 84 20.79 25.00 -9.99
N CYS A 85 19.54 25.12 -10.46
CA CYS A 85 18.43 25.68 -9.70
C CYS A 85 17.23 24.76 -9.81
N LEU A 86 16.90 24.05 -8.74
CA LEU A 86 15.64 23.30 -8.62
C LEU A 86 14.67 24.14 -7.80
N VAL A 87 13.47 24.36 -8.33
CA VAL A 87 12.43 25.17 -7.67
C VAL A 87 11.07 24.51 -7.79
N ASP A 88 10.20 24.75 -6.82
CA ASP A 88 8.81 24.28 -6.82
C ASP A 88 7.86 25.18 -7.65
N SER A 89 6.56 24.89 -7.62
CA SER A 89 5.53 25.67 -8.31
C SER A 89 5.42 27.11 -7.78
N GLN A 90 5.69 27.33 -6.48
CA GLN A 90 5.67 28.64 -5.83
C GLN A 90 6.95 29.46 -6.06
N GLY A 91 7.96 28.85 -6.68
CA GLY A 91 9.25 29.47 -6.96
C GLY A 91 10.22 29.47 -5.78
N GLN A 92 9.98 28.64 -4.76
CA GLN A 92 10.92 28.39 -3.68
C GLN A 92 12.04 27.47 -4.18
N GLN A 93 13.29 27.83 -3.88
CA GLN A 93 14.45 27.02 -4.23
C GLN A 93 14.60 25.83 -3.27
N ILE A 94 14.85 24.66 -3.86
CA ILE A 94 15.13 23.42 -3.13
C ILE A 94 16.62 23.33 -2.80
N ASP A 95 16.93 22.89 -1.58
CA ASP A 95 18.30 22.64 -1.16
C ASP A 95 18.82 21.35 -1.80
N LEU A 96 19.90 21.48 -2.57
CA LEU A 96 20.58 20.37 -3.25
C LEU A 96 21.87 19.96 -2.53
N SER A 97 22.04 20.33 -1.26
CA SER A 97 23.23 20.01 -0.46
C SER A 97 23.47 18.51 -0.27
N SER A 98 22.43 17.68 -0.34
CA SER A 98 22.52 16.21 -0.29
C SER A 98 22.95 15.57 -1.62
N ALA A 99 23.06 16.34 -2.71
CA ALA A 99 23.44 15.81 -4.00
C ALA A 99 24.89 15.27 -3.99
N THR A 100 25.10 14.13 -4.64
CA THR A 100 26.40 13.45 -4.71
C THR A 100 26.90 13.39 -6.14
N LEU A 101 28.23 13.32 -6.29
CA LEU A 101 28.89 13.16 -7.58
C LEU A 101 29.42 11.74 -7.75
N THR A 102 28.99 11.04 -8.79
CA THR A 102 29.43 9.69 -9.13
C THR A 102 30.09 9.63 -10.51
N ASN A 103 30.44 8.43 -10.97
CA ASN A 103 31.00 8.20 -12.31
C ASN A 103 32.22 9.08 -12.64
N GLY A 104 33.19 9.13 -11.71
CA GLY A 104 34.37 9.99 -11.84
C GLY A 104 34.05 11.50 -11.80
N GLY A 105 32.96 11.89 -11.16
CA GLY A 105 32.50 13.27 -11.05
C GLY A 105 31.66 13.76 -12.23
N LYS A 106 31.25 12.88 -13.13
CA LYS A 106 30.48 13.21 -14.34
C LYS A 106 28.96 13.15 -14.14
N THR A 107 28.50 12.46 -13.11
CA THR A 107 27.08 12.29 -12.83
C THR A 107 26.75 12.97 -11.50
N LEU A 108 25.66 13.74 -11.48
CA LEU A 108 25.04 14.23 -10.26
C LEU A 108 23.84 13.34 -9.92
N LEU A 109 23.79 12.88 -8.68
CA LEU A 109 22.66 12.15 -8.09
C LEU A 109 22.06 12.97 -6.96
N PHE A 110 20.74 13.13 -6.94
CA PHE A 110 20.01 13.79 -5.86
C PHE A 110 18.77 12.96 -5.49
N SER A 111 18.61 12.63 -4.21
CA SER A 111 17.42 11.93 -3.71
C SER A 111 16.23 12.89 -3.66
N MET A 112 15.08 12.45 -4.16
CA MET A 112 13.85 13.24 -4.15
C MET A 112 13.01 13.02 -2.89
N GLN A 113 13.48 12.23 -1.92
CA GLN A 113 12.68 11.85 -0.75
C GLN A 113 12.23 13.06 0.10
N SER A 114 12.96 14.18 0.03
CA SER A 114 12.60 15.43 0.71
C SER A 114 11.64 16.33 -0.09
N LEU A 115 11.24 15.94 -1.30
CA LEU A 115 10.29 16.68 -2.11
C LEU A 115 8.86 16.41 -1.64
N ARG A 116 7.99 17.40 -1.83
CA ARG A 116 6.56 17.30 -1.49
C ARG A 116 5.84 16.43 -2.49
N GLU A 117 4.85 15.68 -2.04
CA GLU A 117 3.94 14.91 -2.90
C GLU A 117 3.08 15.83 -3.79
N GLY A 118 2.72 15.33 -4.96
CA GLY A 118 1.84 16.01 -5.92
C GLY A 118 2.36 17.34 -6.48
N GLU A 119 3.59 17.74 -6.15
CA GLU A 119 4.17 19.06 -6.41
C GLU A 119 4.92 19.10 -7.76
N GLN A 120 4.85 20.24 -8.44
CA GLN A 120 5.57 20.45 -9.69
C GLN A 120 6.91 21.13 -9.44
N TYR A 121 7.98 20.53 -9.96
CA TYR A 121 9.33 21.03 -9.89
C TYR A 121 9.89 21.39 -11.26
N ARG A 122 10.77 22.38 -11.29
CA ARG A 122 11.43 22.88 -12.51
C ARG A 122 12.93 23.06 -12.26
N LEU A 123 13.75 22.62 -13.21
CA LEU A 123 15.21 22.62 -13.11
C LEU A 123 15.83 23.55 -14.16
N TRP A 124 16.66 24.52 -13.74
CA TRP A 124 17.53 25.30 -14.63
C TRP A 124 18.98 24.85 -14.48
N LEU A 125 19.68 24.66 -15.60
CA LEU A 125 21.12 24.36 -15.63
C LEU A 125 21.88 25.34 -16.54
N SER A 126 23.05 25.79 -16.11
CA SER A 126 23.96 26.62 -16.93
C SER A 126 25.22 25.87 -17.36
N SER A 127 25.94 26.45 -18.33
CA SER A 127 27.26 25.97 -18.73
C SER A 127 28.31 26.02 -17.62
N ASP A 128 28.08 26.73 -16.51
CA ASP A 128 29.04 26.81 -15.40
C ASP A 128 29.12 25.51 -14.58
N ILE A 129 28.09 24.66 -14.68
CA ILE A 129 27.99 23.41 -13.93
C ILE A 129 29.13 22.43 -14.26
N ALA A 130 29.60 22.41 -15.51
CA ALA A 130 30.67 21.52 -15.95
C ALA A 130 31.50 22.16 -17.07
N LYS A 131 32.80 21.81 -17.14
CA LYS A 131 33.76 22.52 -17.99
C LYS A 131 33.50 22.26 -19.48
N GLY A 132 33.25 23.34 -20.23
CA GLY A 132 33.16 23.28 -21.70
C GLY A 132 31.84 22.69 -22.20
N VAL A 133 30.79 22.69 -21.36
CA VAL A 133 29.44 22.30 -21.76
C VAL A 133 28.88 23.30 -22.76
N VAL A 134 28.50 22.83 -23.95
CA VAL A 134 28.06 23.70 -25.07
C VAL A 134 26.56 23.70 -25.32
N ASN A 135 25.81 22.77 -24.70
CA ASN A 135 24.39 22.55 -24.97
C ASN A 135 23.45 23.08 -23.87
N LEU A 136 23.95 23.92 -22.96
CA LEU A 136 23.16 24.59 -21.93
C LEU A 136 23.20 26.10 -22.16
N ASN A 137 22.03 26.73 -22.28
CA ASN A 137 21.90 28.15 -22.62
C ASN A 137 20.98 28.96 -21.67
N GLN A 138 20.39 28.32 -20.65
CA GLN A 138 19.47 28.90 -19.65
C GLN A 138 18.24 29.64 -20.21
N GLN A 139 17.78 29.30 -21.42
CA GLN A 139 16.54 29.85 -21.95
C GLN A 139 15.33 29.10 -21.38
N GLY A 140 14.98 29.40 -20.13
CA GLY A 140 13.92 28.70 -19.40
C GLY A 140 14.41 27.47 -18.63
N PRO A 141 13.49 26.75 -17.96
CA PRO A 141 13.83 25.49 -17.31
C PRO A 141 14.30 24.49 -18.36
N LEU A 142 15.33 23.72 -18.03
CA LEU A 142 15.80 22.59 -18.84
C LEU A 142 14.76 21.47 -18.86
N LEU A 143 14.15 21.20 -17.71
CA LEU A 143 13.13 20.19 -17.53
C LEU A 143 12.17 20.57 -16.39
N SER A 144 10.98 20.01 -16.47
CA SER A 144 9.94 20.05 -15.45
C SER A 144 9.47 18.63 -15.13
N PHE A 145 9.08 18.40 -13.89
CA PHE A 145 8.47 17.13 -13.49
C PHE A 145 7.49 17.31 -12.34
N ARG A 146 6.60 16.34 -12.14
CA ARG A 146 5.67 16.31 -11.00
C ARG A 146 5.87 15.06 -10.15
N THR A 147 5.97 15.23 -8.83
CA THR A 147 6.00 14.12 -7.89
C THR A 147 4.62 13.47 -7.77
N ARG A 148 4.59 12.21 -7.34
CA ARG A 148 3.37 11.42 -7.12
C ARG A 148 2.54 12.01 -6.00
N GLN A 149 1.23 11.99 -6.17
CA GLN A 149 0.24 12.22 -5.12
C GLN A 149 -0.27 10.85 -4.66
N TYR A 150 0.05 10.44 -3.43
CA TYR A 150 -0.26 9.09 -2.96
C TYR A 150 -1.67 8.98 -2.38
N ASN A 151 -2.09 10.04 -1.71
CA ASN A 151 -3.35 10.10 -0.98
C ASN A 151 -4.32 11.05 -1.69
N PRO A 152 -5.65 10.86 -1.55
CA PRO A 152 -6.62 11.79 -2.12
C PRO A 152 -6.49 13.19 -1.49
N LEU A 153 -6.90 14.21 -2.24
CA LEU A 153 -6.78 15.61 -1.88
C LEU A 153 -8.13 16.18 -1.42
N PRO A 154 -8.22 16.73 -0.20
CA PRO A 154 -9.48 17.24 0.34
C PRO A 154 -10.19 18.24 -0.58
N ASN A 155 -11.38 17.88 -1.08
CA ASN A 155 -12.23 18.72 -1.95
C ASN A 155 -11.53 19.21 -3.24
N ALA A 156 -10.58 18.42 -3.76
CA ALA A 156 -9.97 18.69 -5.06
C ALA A 156 -10.72 17.93 -6.15
N VAL A 157 -10.88 18.54 -7.32
CA VAL A 157 -11.45 17.81 -8.45
C VAL A 157 -10.32 17.00 -9.11
N PRO A 158 -10.48 15.68 -9.29
CA PRO A 158 -9.47 14.88 -9.97
C PRO A 158 -9.33 15.28 -11.45
N GLU A 159 -8.09 15.45 -11.90
CA GLU A 159 -7.75 15.88 -13.26
C GLU A 159 -6.82 14.88 -13.96
N VAL A 160 -6.98 14.69 -15.27
CA VAL A 160 -6.01 13.91 -16.07
C VAL A 160 -4.75 14.76 -16.29
N LEU A 161 -3.66 14.39 -15.62
CA LEU A 161 -2.36 15.05 -15.74
C LEU A 161 -1.70 14.75 -17.09
N ALA A 162 -1.75 13.47 -17.51
CA ALA A 162 -1.07 13.02 -18.70
C ALA A 162 -1.76 11.83 -19.36
N ILE A 163 -1.61 11.74 -20.68
CA ILE A 163 -2.01 10.59 -21.50
C ILE A 163 -0.77 10.07 -22.19
N ASN A 164 -0.39 8.81 -21.93
CA ASN A 164 0.89 8.24 -22.40
C ASN A 164 2.08 9.14 -22.07
N MET A 165 2.05 9.74 -20.87
CA MET A 165 3.09 10.64 -20.35
C MET A 165 3.36 11.87 -21.25
N GLU A 166 2.37 12.26 -22.07
CA GLU A 166 2.26 13.57 -22.71
C GLU A 166 1.22 14.41 -21.95
N PRO A 167 1.35 15.75 -21.93
CA PRO A 167 0.33 16.61 -21.33
C PRO A 167 -1.06 16.33 -21.91
N ALA A 168 -2.08 16.17 -21.06
CA ALA A 168 -3.42 15.81 -21.51
C ALA A 168 -4.01 16.82 -22.53
N GLY A 169 -3.63 18.10 -22.42
CA GLY A 169 -4.02 19.18 -23.34
C GLY A 169 -3.64 18.95 -24.81
N VAL A 170 -2.65 18.10 -25.08
CA VAL A 170 -2.26 17.67 -26.44
C VAL A 170 -3.38 16.92 -27.15
N TYR A 171 -4.19 16.17 -26.41
CA TYR A 171 -5.23 15.31 -26.96
C TYR A 171 -6.62 15.91 -26.82
N LEU A 172 -6.77 17.18 -26.42
CA LEU A 172 -8.07 17.83 -26.49
C LEU A 172 -8.53 17.95 -27.96
N PRO A 173 -9.85 17.95 -28.25
CA PRO A 173 -10.36 18.15 -29.61
C PRO A 173 -9.83 19.43 -30.27
N VAL A 174 -9.54 20.44 -29.45
CA VAL A 174 -8.71 21.58 -29.82
C VAL A 174 -7.44 21.53 -28.96
N PRO A 175 -6.33 21.02 -29.48
CA PRO A 175 -5.09 20.89 -28.72
C PRO A 175 -4.59 22.24 -28.21
N THR A 176 -4.19 22.30 -26.94
CA THR A 176 -3.58 23.50 -26.34
C THR A 176 -2.06 23.50 -26.48
N GLU A 177 -1.49 22.34 -26.76
CA GLU A 177 -0.05 22.07 -26.80
C GLU A 177 0.28 21.07 -27.93
N GLN A 178 1.57 20.80 -28.17
CA GLN A 178 2.02 19.83 -29.18
C GLN A 178 2.60 18.60 -28.49
N ALA A 179 2.24 17.42 -28.99
CA ALA A 179 2.82 16.16 -28.53
C ALA A 179 4.33 16.12 -28.80
N THR A 180 5.10 15.61 -27.85
CA THR A 180 6.52 15.29 -28.07
C THR A 180 6.63 14.04 -28.94
N PHE A 181 5.85 13.01 -28.64
CA PHE A 181 5.76 11.77 -29.40
C PHE A 181 4.43 11.61 -30.13
N PRO A 182 4.42 11.01 -31.32
CA PRO A 182 3.17 10.68 -32.01
C PRO A 182 2.43 9.52 -31.31
N PHE A 183 1.11 9.52 -31.37
CA PHE A 183 0.31 8.36 -30.96
C PHE A 183 0.46 7.25 -32.00
N MET A 184 0.76 6.01 -31.58
CA MET A 184 1.01 4.88 -32.49
C MET A 184 -0.17 3.91 -32.54
N ASP A 185 -0.30 3.17 -33.64
CA ASP A 185 -1.33 2.16 -33.86
C ASP A 185 -1.41 1.08 -32.76
N PHE A 186 -0.28 0.62 -32.24
CA PHE A 186 -0.22 -0.38 -31.17
C PHE A 186 -0.33 0.20 -29.75
N ALA A 187 -0.52 1.51 -29.59
CA ALA A 187 -0.36 2.15 -28.29
C ALA A 187 -1.60 1.98 -27.40
N PRO A 188 -1.44 1.47 -26.16
CA PRO A 188 -2.46 1.62 -25.13
C PRO A 188 -2.70 3.09 -24.80
N VAL A 189 -3.85 3.42 -24.24
CA VAL A 189 -4.17 4.76 -23.70
C VAL A 189 -3.99 4.73 -22.18
N ARG A 190 -2.94 5.35 -21.67
CA ARG A 190 -2.60 5.42 -20.23
C ARG A 190 -2.93 6.79 -19.65
N LEU A 191 -4.01 6.89 -18.87
CA LEU A 191 -4.56 8.11 -18.28
C LEU A 191 -4.08 8.25 -16.82
N THR A 192 -3.15 9.17 -16.57
CA THR A 192 -2.64 9.42 -15.21
C THR A 192 -3.41 10.57 -14.58
N PHE A 193 -4.06 10.32 -13.45
CA PHE A 193 -4.85 11.31 -12.71
C PHE A 193 -4.02 12.04 -11.64
N SER A 194 -4.54 13.16 -11.15
CA SER A 194 -3.92 13.98 -10.11
C SER A 194 -3.87 13.32 -8.74
N GLU A 195 -4.74 12.34 -8.50
CA GLU A 195 -4.95 11.68 -7.21
C GLU A 195 -5.70 10.34 -7.38
N PRO A 196 -5.74 9.48 -6.34
CA PRO A 196 -6.41 8.18 -6.39
C PRO A 196 -7.92 8.27 -6.64
N LEU A 197 -8.44 7.34 -7.45
CA LEU A 197 -9.85 7.25 -7.81
C LEU A 197 -10.58 6.13 -7.05
N VAL A 198 -11.91 6.25 -6.94
CA VAL A 198 -12.78 5.16 -6.45
C VAL A 198 -13.02 4.18 -7.58
N GLN A 199 -12.48 2.96 -7.43
CA GLN A 199 -12.39 1.99 -8.54
C GLN A 199 -13.75 1.48 -9.04
N THR A 200 -14.80 1.49 -8.21
CA THR A 200 -16.17 1.13 -8.60
C THR A 200 -16.81 2.10 -9.57
N THR A 201 -16.29 3.33 -9.65
CA THR A 201 -16.76 4.34 -10.61
C THR A 201 -16.16 4.13 -12.00
N VAL A 202 -15.11 3.31 -12.16
CA VAL A 202 -14.46 3.06 -13.45
C VAL A 202 -15.15 1.90 -14.16
N ARG A 203 -16.11 2.22 -15.05
CA ARG A 203 -16.97 1.26 -15.75
C ARG A 203 -16.84 1.48 -17.26
N TYR A 204 -16.21 0.53 -17.93
CA TYR A 204 -15.99 0.65 -19.38
C TYR A 204 -17.29 0.57 -20.18
N GLY A 205 -17.45 1.48 -21.13
CA GLY A 205 -18.68 1.64 -21.90
C GLY A 205 -19.75 2.48 -21.21
N ASP A 206 -19.51 2.94 -19.97
CA ASP A 206 -20.41 3.80 -19.20
C ASP A 206 -19.70 5.09 -18.77
N THR A 207 -18.83 5.02 -17.76
CA THR A 207 -18.12 6.21 -17.22
C THR A 207 -16.81 6.52 -17.95
N ILE A 208 -16.24 5.51 -18.63
CA ILE A 208 -15.13 5.68 -19.55
C ILE A 208 -15.37 4.90 -20.83
N ILE A 209 -15.24 5.58 -21.96
CA ILE A 209 -15.61 5.03 -23.27
C ILE A 209 -14.51 5.35 -24.27
N MET A 210 -14.03 4.34 -25.01
CA MET A 210 -13.15 4.52 -26.15
C MET A 210 -13.88 4.17 -27.45
N GLU A 211 -13.93 5.10 -28.38
CA GLU A 211 -14.70 4.99 -29.61
C GLU A 211 -13.85 5.29 -30.86
N HIS A 212 -14.06 4.52 -31.92
CA HIS A 212 -13.63 4.86 -33.29
C HIS A 212 -14.65 5.81 -33.92
N LEU A 213 -14.20 6.97 -34.38
CA LEU A 213 -15.04 7.95 -35.07
C LEU A 213 -15.06 7.64 -36.58
N LEU A 214 -16.20 7.20 -37.10
CA LEU A 214 -16.32 6.70 -38.47
C LEU A 214 -16.32 7.82 -39.52
N ARG A 215 -15.59 7.60 -40.61
CA ARG A 215 -15.52 8.49 -41.78
C ARG A 215 -16.35 7.97 -42.96
N ASP A 216 -16.89 8.88 -43.77
CA ASP A 216 -17.57 8.56 -45.02
C ASP A 216 -16.58 8.22 -46.14
N GLU A 217 -17.09 7.86 -47.32
CA GLU A 217 -16.27 7.59 -48.51
C GLU A 217 -15.45 8.81 -48.99
N GLN A 218 -15.77 10.02 -48.51
CA GLN A 218 -15.06 11.26 -48.81
C GLN A 218 -14.00 11.60 -47.75
N GLY A 219 -13.91 10.83 -46.67
CA GLY A 219 -12.95 11.00 -45.58
C GLY A 219 -13.41 11.95 -44.47
N GLU A 220 -14.67 12.41 -44.50
CA GLU A 220 -15.24 13.31 -43.48
C GLU A 220 -15.89 12.50 -42.35
N LEU A 221 -15.82 13.02 -41.12
CA LEU A 221 -16.46 12.36 -39.97
C LEU A 221 -17.98 12.34 -40.13
N THR A 222 -18.58 11.15 -40.06
CA THR A 222 -20.03 10.94 -40.22
C THR A 222 -20.85 11.31 -38.98
N GLY A 223 -20.18 11.38 -37.82
CA GLY A 223 -20.82 11.46 -36.51
C GLY A 223 -21.28 10.11 -35.94
N GLN A 224 -21.05 9.00 -36.66
CA GLN A 224 -21.22 7.64 -36.13
C GLN A 224 -19.96 7.18 -35.40
N THR A 225 -20.14 6.35 -34.38
CA THR A 225 -19.06 5.81 -33.55
C THR A 225 -19.19 4.30 -33.39
N GLU A 226 -18.07 3.62 -33.19
CA GLU A 226 -18.00 2.21 -32.80
C GLU A 226 -17.17 2.07 -31.52
N LEU A 227 -17.68 1.34 -30.52
CA LEU A 227 -16.95 1.07 -29.29
C LEU A 227 -15.72 0.20 -29.61
N VAL A 228 -14.57 0.59 -29.10
CA VAL A 228 -13.33 -0.20 -29.24
C VAL A 228 -13.34 -1.32 -28.20
N ASP A 229 -12.93 -2.52 -28.56
CA ASP A 229 -12.73 -3.57 -27.55
C ASP A 229 -11.38 -3.37 -26.87
N VAL A 230 -11.37 -3.27 -25.54
CA VAL A 230 -10.16 -2.93 -24.76
C VAL A 230 -10.07 -3.78 -23.49
N ASN A 231 -8.85 -4.16 -23.14
CA ASN A 231 -8.53 -4.60 -21.80
C ASN A 231 -8.38 -3.37 -20.90
N VAL A 232 -9.10 -3.35 -19.78
CA VAL A 232 -9.04 -2.26 -18.81
C VAL A 232 -8.18 -2.67 -17.62
N LEU A 233 -7.30 -1.76 -17.21
CA LEU A 233 -6.61 -1.81 -15.93
C LEU A 233 -6.89 -0.50 -15.20
N ALA A 234 -7.40 -0.60 -13.98
CA ALA A 234 -7.69 0.55 -13.12
C ALA A 234 -7.19 0.25 -11.71
N GLU A 235 -6.34 1.13 -11.18
CA GLU A 235 -5.85 1.05 -9.80
C GLU A 235 -5.30 2.42 -9.38
N ARG A 236 -5.54 2.84 -8.13
CA ARG A 236 -5.08 4.13 -7.59
C ARG A 236 -5.47 5.30 -8.52
N GLN A 237 -4.50 6.10 -8.99
CA GLN A 237 -4.68 7.23 -9.90
C GLN A 237 -4.49 6.87 -11.40
N TYR A 238 -4.61 5.60 -11.78
CA TYR A 238 -4.29 5.12 -13.12
C TYR A 238 -5.47 4.42 -13.78
N ILE A 239 -5.67 4.73 -15.07
CA ILE A 239 -6.50 3.91 -15.96
C ILE A 239 -5.72 3.66 -17.25
N THR A 240 -5.54 2.38 -17.61
CA THR A 240 -5.05 1.96 -18.93
C THR A 240 -6.17 1.32 -19.72
N LEU A 241 -6.39 1.81 -20.93
CA LEU A 241 -7.22 1.17 -21.96
C LEU A 241 -6.28 0.58 -23.01
N ASP A 242 -6.18 -0.75 -23.05
CA ASP A 242 -5.31 -1.47 -23.98
C ASP A 242 -6.15 -2.15 -25.07
N PRO A 243 -6.20 -1.62 -26.31
CA PRO A 243 -6.98 -2.22 -27.39
C PRO A 243 -6.64 -3.69 -27.62
N VAL A 244 -7.65 -4.56 -27.72
CA VAL A 244 -7.46 -6.00 -27.99
C VAL A 244 -6.84 -6.22 -29.37
N GLU A 245 -7.19 -5.38 -30.33
CA GLU A 245 -6.55 -5.29 -31.65
C GLU A 245 -5.86 -3.93 -31.82
N ASP A 246 -4.70 -3.92 -32.49
CA ASP A 246 -4.02 -2.67 -32.84
C ASP A 246 -4.96 -1.71 -33.58
N LEU A 247 -4.92 -0.44 -33.20
CA LEU A 247 -5.71 0.62 -33.82
C LEU A 247 -5.34 0.78 -35.30
N ILE A 248 -6.26 1.32 -36.08
CA ILE A 248 -6.04 1.55 -37.51
C ILE A 248 -5.34 2.89 -37.71
N GLY A 249 -4.15 2.87 -38.30
CA GLY A 249 -3.39 4.09 -38.55
C GLY A 249 -4.09 5.05 -39.51
N GLY A 250 -4.19 6.32 -39.13
CA GLY A 250 -4.86 7.39 -39.89
C GLY A 250 -6.36 7.53 -39.62
N GLU A 251 -6.96 6.62 -38.86
CA GLU A 251 -8.31 6.76 -38.31
C GLU A 251 -8.31 7.64 -37.04
N THR A 252 -9.48 8.09 -36.62
CA THR A 252 -9.64 8.98 -35.46
C THR A 252 -10.35 8.27 -34.33
N TYR A 253 -9.78 8.33 -33.14
CA TYR A 253 -10.34 7.73 -31.94
C TYR A 253 -10.61 8.79 -30.88
N ARG A 254 -11.58 8.50 -30.01
CA ARG A 254 -11.95 9.35 -28.88
C ARG A 254 -12.03 8.53 -27.60
N VAL A 255 -11.48 9.08 -26.52
CA VAL A 255 -11.76 8.62 -25.16
C VAL A 255 -12.61 9.67 -24.46
N SER A 256 -13.74 9.27 -23.89
CA SER A 256 -14.64 10.15 -23.12
C SER A 256 -14.72 9.67 -21.68
N ILE A 257 -14.67 10.61 -20.74
CA ILE A 257 -14.76 10.36 -19.30
C ILE A 257 -15.92 11.18 -18.76
N SER A 258 -16.77 10.54 -17.95
CA SER A 258 -17.86 11.17 -17.21
C SER A 258 -18.21 10.33 -15.99
N GLY A 259 -18.44 10.96 -14.84
CA GLY A 259 -18.92 10.26 -13.63
C GLY A 259 -17.89 9.39 -12.88
N ILE A 260 -16.62 9.40 -13.27
CA ILE A 260 -15.52 8.86 -12.44
C ILE A 260 -15.31 9.80 -11.25
N GLN A 261 -15.16 9.26 -10.04
CA GLN A 261 -15.00 10.05 -8.81
C GLN A 261 -13.74 9.66 -8.04
N ASP A 262 -13.27 10.60 -7.20
CA ASP A 262 -12.30 10.35 -6.14
C ASP A 262 -12.99 9.95 -4.82
N PHE A 263 -12.19 9.86 -3.75
CA PHE A 263 -12.67 9.47 -2.42
C PHE A 263 -13.40 10.57 -1.64
N ASP A 264 -13.48 11.80 -2.18
CA ASP A 264 -14.27 12.90 -1.63
C ASP A 264 -15.59 13.11 -2.39
N ASP A 265 -15.98 12.14 -3.22
CA ASP A 265 -17.13 12.19 -4.14
C ASP A 265 -17.02 13.31 -5.20
N GLU A 266 -15.82 13.87 -5.42
CA GLU A 266 -15.58 14.84 -6.48
C GLU A 266 -15.43 14.13 -7.82
N ALA A 267 -16.26 14.53 -8.78
CA ALA A 267 -16.28 13.91 -10.10
C ALA A 267 -15.26 14.55 -11.04
N VAL A 268 -14.54 13.71 -11.78
CA VAL A 268 -13.73 14.15 -12.93
C VAL A 268 -14.64 14.95 -13.87
N VAL A 269 -14.21 16.16 -14.23
CA VAL A 269 -14.95 17.00 -15.18
C VAL A 269 -15.11 16.26 -16.50
N ASP A 270 -16.36 16.21 -17.00
CA ASP A 270 -16.66 15.62 -18.31
C ASP A 270 -15.69 16.11 -19.39
N VAL A 271 -14.93 15.18 -19.95
CA VAL A 271 -13.86 15.50 -20.89
C VAL A 271 -13.75 14.42 -21.97
N SER A 272 -13.40 14.85 -23.18
CA SER A 272 -13.06 13.95 -24.27
C SER A 272 -11.66 14.26 -24.78
N TYR A 273 -10.89 13.21 -25.06
CA TYR A 273 -9.60 13.26 -25.72
C TYR A 273 -9.70 12.60 -27.08
N GLN A 274 -9.06 13.18 -28.10
CA GLN A 274 -9.07 12.71 -29.48
C GLN A 274 -7.64 12.59 -30.00
N PHE A 275 -7.37 11.48 -30.70
CA PHE A 275 -6.06 11.21 -31.29
C PHE A 275 -6.19 10.41 -32.59
N ASP A 276 -5.18 10.56 -33.44
CA ASP A 276 -5.07 9.90 -34.74
C ASP A 276 -3.81 9.01 -34.74
N PRO A 277 -3.92 7.69 -34.51
CA PRO A 277 -2.78 6.79 -34.46
C PRO A 277 -2.00 6.78 -35.79
N ILE A 278 -0.67 6.69 -35.72
CA ILE A 278 0.18 6.54 -36.89
C ILE A 278 0.50 5.06 -37.12
N GLN A 279 0.38 4.62 -38.38
CA GLN A 279 0.73 3.25 -38.76
C GLN A 279 2.23 2.97 -38.61
N SER A 280 2.59 2.03 -37.75
CA SER A 280 3.97 1.54 -37.59
C SER A 280 4.34 0.39 -38.53
N LYS A 281 3.34 -0.43 -38.89
CA LYS A 281 3.45 -1.62 -39.73
C LYS A 281 3.64 -1.29 -41.21
N ASP A 282 4.12 -2.26 -42.00
CA ASP A 282 4.17 -2.08 -43.46
C ASP A 282 2.82 -2.36 -44.13
N LYS A 283 2.03 -3.28 -43.56
CA LYS A 283 0.64 -3.54 -43.93
C LYS A 283 -0.21 -3.66 -42.66
N LEU A 284 -1.47 -3.25 -42.75
CA LEU A 284 -2.46 -3.40 -41.68
C LEU A 284 -2.57 -4.85 -41.17
N THR A 285 -2.47 -5.83 -42.09
CA THR A 285 -2.57 -7.26 -41.78
C THR A 285 -1.33 -7.85 -41.11
N ASP A 286 -0.23 -7.10 -41.02
CA ASP A 286 0.97 -7.60 -40.35
C ASP A 286 0.72 -7.63 -38.84
N ALA A 287 1.25 -8.65 -38.15
CA ALA A 287 1.09 -8.75 -36.70
C ALA A 287 1.92 -7.69 -35.95
N ASN A 288 3.09 -7.32 -36.49
CA ASN A 288 4.07 -6.46 -35.81
C ASN A 288 4.79 -5.53 -36.80
N PRO A 289 5.44 -4.46 -36.32
CA PRO A 289 6.37 -3.65 -37.11
C PRO A 289 7.50 -4.49 -37.74
N PRO A 290 8.13 -4.01 -38.83
CA PRO A 290 8.93 -4.85 -39.72
C PRO A 290 10.34 -5.21 -39.21
N ILE A 291 10.86 -4.50 -38.21
CA ILE A 291 12.21 -4.74 -37.69
C ILE A 291 12.12 -5.47 -36.36
N ARG A 292 12.31 -6.79 -36.37
CA ARG A 292 12.33 -7.62 -35.17
C ARG A 292 13.69 -7.54 -34.47
N GLN A 293 13.68 -7.51 -33.14
CA GLN A 293 14.84 -7.55 -32.25
C GLN A 293 14.60 -8.57 -31.14
N LEU A 294 15.67 -9.28 -30.74
CA LEU A 294 15.67 -10.11 -29.54
C LEU A 294 16.58 -9.47 -28.52
N MET A 295 16.02 -9.15 -27.36
CA MET A 295 16.56 -8.28 -26.34
C MET A 295 16.88 -9.10 -25.09
N LYS A 296 18.17 -9.41 -24.88
CA LYS A 296 18.61 -10.18 -23.72
C LYS A 296 18.90 -9.24 -22.54
N ALA A 297 18.12 -9.39 -21.48
CA ALA A 297 18.42 -8.87 -20.15
C ALA A 297 19.50 -9.76 -19.51
N ASP A 298 20.48 -9.14 -18.85
CA ASP A 298 21.67 -9.81 -18.28
C ASP A 298 22.47 -10.68 -19.27
N PRO A 299 23.11 -10.07 -20.29
CA PRO A 299 24.13 -10.76 -21.07
C PRO A 299 25.30 -11.17 -20.16
N THR A 300 25.94 -12.29 -20.47
CA THR A 300 26.96 -12.92 -19.63
C THR A 300 28.09 -11.93 -19.34
N LEU A 301 28.48 -11.79 -18.07
CA LEU A 301 29.58 -10.90 -17.65
C LEU A 301 30.86 -11.23 -18.43
N GLY A 302 31.26 -10.35 -19.35
CA GLY A 302 32.39 -10.57 -20.27
C GLY A 302 32.03 -10.78 -21.75
N ASP A 303 30.74 -10.75 -22.12
CA ASP A 303 30.31 -10.71 -23.52
C ASP A 303 30.91 -9.46 -24.22
N SER A 304 31.55 -9.68 -25.37
CA SER A 304 32.26 -8.62 -26.10
C SER A 304 31.32 -7.46 -26.45
N GLY A 305 31.60 -6.27 -25.92
CA GLY A 305 30.86 -5.03 -26.20
C GLY A 305 29.89 -4.58 -25.10
N TYR A 306 29.60 -5.40 -24.08
CA TYR A 306 28.68 -5.03 -23.00
C TYR A 306 29.42 -4.36 -21.82
N PRO A 307 29.02 -3.15 -21.38
CA PRO A 307 29.64 -2.49 -20.23
C PRO A 307 29.20 -3.13 -18.90
N ALA A 308 30.14 -3.44 -18.00
CA ALA A 308 29.82 -3.97 -16.67
C ALA A 308 29.38 -2.88 -15.67
N ILE A 309 29.63 -1.61 -16.00
CA ILE A 309 29.32 -0.44 -15.18
C ILE A 309 28.54 0.53 -16.07
N SER A 310 27.40 1.02 -15.58
CA SER A 310 26.60 1.98 -16.33
C SER A 310 27.36 3.27 -16.59
N ARG A 311 27.28 3.77 -17.82
CA ARG A 311 27.80 5.10 -18.16
C ARG A 311 26.94 6.23 -17.59
N LEU A 312 25.70 5.94 -17.20
CA LEU A 312 24.74 6.93 -16.70
C LEU A 312 25.04 7.28 -15.24
N HIS A 313 25.16 6.29 -14.36
CA HIS A 313 25.30 6.50 -12.92
C HIS A 313 26.56 5.89 -12.29
N GLY A 314 27.33 5.10 -13.04
CA GLY A 314 28.60 4.53 -12.57
C GLY A 314 28.45 3.36 -11.59
N ALA A 315 27.27 2.74 -11.49
CA ALA A 315 27.07 1.50 -10.72
C ALA A 315 26.91 0.28 -11.66
N PRO A 316 27.02 -0.96 -11.16
CA PRO A 316 26.81 -2.16 -11.97
C PRO A 316 25.43 -2.16 -12.65
N LEU A 317 25.37 -2.62 -13.90
CA LEU A 317 24.09 -2.85 -14.60
C LEU A 317 23.46 -4.16 -14.10
N ASN A 318 22.13 -4.24 -14.17
CA ASN A 318 21.33 -5.43 -13.83
C ASN A 318 21.42 -5.88 -12.36
N GLN A 319 21.94 -5.02 -11.50
CA GLN A 319 21.99 -5.20 -10.06
C GLN A 319 21.21 -4.07 -9.40
N PHE A 320 20.30 -4.41 -8.50
CA PHE A 320 19.43 -3.46 -7.81
C PHE A 320 19.57 -3.64 -6.31
N ASN A 321 19.49 -2.52 -5.58
CA ASN A 321 19.36 -2.53 -4.14
C ASN A 321 17.94 -2.13 -3.80
N LEU A 322 17.24 -3.00 -3.07
CA LEU A 322 16.00 -2.70 -2.37
C LEU A 322 16.42 -2.09 -1.04
N GLU A 323 16.07 -0.83 -0.78
CA GLU A 323 16.49 -0.11 0.42
C GLU A 323 15.27 0.46 1.16
N THR A 324 15.06 0.01 2.39
CA THR A 324 14.12 0.61 3.35
C THR A 324 14.58 0.44 4.78
N VAL A 325 14.00 1.24 5.69
CA VAL A 325 14.08 0.98 7.13
C VAL A 325 13.50 -0.41 7.46
N ALA A 326 12.39 -0.76 6.81
CA ALA A 326 11.68 -2.03 6.98
C ALA A 326 12.51 -3.28 6.64
N LEU A 327 13.22 -3.29 5.50
CA LEU A 327 13.97 -4.47 5.00
C LEU A 327 15.49 -4.35 5.17
N GLY A 328 16.00 -3.16 5.50
CA GLY A 328 17.40 -2.83 5.29
C GLY A 328 17.76 -2.78 3.80
N ILE A 329 19.03 -3.04 3.50
CA ILE A 329 19.52 -3.08 2.11
C ILE A 329 19.59 -4.53 1.66
N THR A 330 18.77 -4.89 0.67
CA THR A 330 18.77 -6.20 0.03
C THR A 330 19.18 -6.06 -1.43
N ARG A 331 20.17 -6.83 -1.86
CA ARG A 331 20.60 -6.88 -3.26
C ARG A 331 19.77 -7.91 -4.01
N VAL A 332 19.28 -7.54 -5.19
CA VAL A 332 18.68 -8.44 -6.18
C VAL A 332 19.35 -8.25 -7.53
N ASP A 333 19.46 -9.32 -8.31
CA ASP A 333 20.12 -9.35 -9.61
C ASP A 333 19.14 -9.82 -10.69
N THR A 334 19.24 -9.25 -11.89
CA THR A 334 18.42 -9.68 -13.05
C THR A 334 18.81 -11.09 -13.47
N LYS A 335 17.84 -11.93 -13.81
CA LYS A 335 18.08 -13.25 -14.41
C LYS A 335 18.19 -13.10 -15.93
N PRO A 336 19.00 -13.93 -16.60
CA PRO A 336 19.06 -13.94 -18.06
C PRO A 336 17.70 -14.30 -18.69
N VAL A 337 17.08 -13.34 -19.37
CA VAL A 337 15.83 -13.53 -20.12
C VAL A 337 15.94 -12.81 -21.46
N THR A 338 15.37 -13.39 -22.52
CA THR A 338 15.29 -12.76 -23.85
C THR A 338 13.87 -12.32 -24.11
N LEU A 339 13.68 -11.03 -24.40
CA LEU A 339 12.42 -10.45 -24.84
C LEU A 339 12.41 -10.29 -26.36
N GLU A 340 11.23 -10.35 -26.98
CA GLU A 340 10.98 -10.05 -28.38
C GLU A 340 10.35 -8.66 -28.51
N GLY A 341 10.94 -7.80 -29.34
CA GLY A 341 10.38 -6.50 -29.67
C GLY A 341 10.57 -6.13 -31.14
N PHE A 342 9.89 -5.08 -31.55
CA PHE A 342 9.74 -4.67 -32.94
C PHE A 342 9.88 -3.16 -33.08
N LEU A 343 10.50 -2.72 -34.17
CA LEU A 343 10.69 -1.32 -34.49
C LEU A 343 10.02 -0.96 -35.82
N GLY A 344 9.44 0.24 -35.86
CA GLY A 344 9.07 0.89 -37.11
C GLY A 344 10.30 1.17 -37.98
N ARG A 345 10.10 1.40 -39.28
CA ARG A 345 11.22 1.72 -40.20
C ARG A 345 11.79 3.11 -39.86
N PRO A 346 13.07 3.25 -39.48
CA PRO A 346 13.66 4.57 -39.17
C PRO A 346 13.56 5.57 -40.33
N ALA A 347 13.56 5.08 -41.58
CA ALA A 347 13.36 5.93 -42.77
C ALA A 347 11.97 6.59 -42.83
N LYS A 348 10.93 5.98 -42.23
CA LYS A 348 9.59 6.57 -42.08
C LYS A 348 9.51 7.46 -40.82
N PHE A 349 10.36 7.18 -39.83
CA PHE A 349 10.35 7.80 -38.50
C PHE A 349 11.74 8.34 -38.09
N PRO A 350 12.30 9.32 -38.83
CA PRO A 350 13.71 9.72 -38.69
C PRO A 350 14.04 10.44 -37.37
N TYR A 351 13.04 10.90 -36.62
CA TYR A 351 13.23 11.65 -35.37
C TYR A 351 12.80 10.89 -34.12
N ALA A 352 11.83 9.98 -34.25
CA ALA A 352 11.31 9.17 -33.15
C ALA A 352 10.85 7.83 -33.74
N THR A 353 11.75 6.86 -33.80
CA THR A 353 11.44 5.51 -34.29
C THR A 353 10.62 4.77 -33.23
N PRO A 354 9.38 4.36 -33.55
CA PRO A 354 8.52 3.66 -32.60
C PRO A 354 9.06 2.26 -32.30
N VAL A 355 8.94 1.85 -31.05
CA VAL A 355 9.34 0.55 -30.51
C VAL A 355 8.14 -0.07 -29.80
N VAL A 356 7.90 -1.36 -30.03
CA VAL A 356 6.87 -2.13 -29.32
C VAL A 356 7.39 -3.51 -28.92
N ALA A 357 7.07 -3.95 -27.71
CA ALA A 357 7.17 -5.35 -27.32
C ALA A 357 5.80 -5.77 -26.75
N ARG A 358 5.30 -6.92 -27.20
CA ARG A 358 3.93 -7.34 -26.86
C ARG A 358 3.80 -7.74 -25.39
N ALA A 359 2.62 -7.52 -24.82
CA ALA A 359 2.22 -7.96 -23.50
C ALA A 359 2.42 -9.48 -23.31
N GLY A 360 2.50 -9.91 -22.04
CA GLY A 360 2.65 -11.31 -21.65
C GLY A 360 4.10 -11.80 -21.57
N GLN A 361 5.08 -10.98 -21.93
CA GLN A 361 6.49 -11.28 -21.73
C GLN A 361 6.92 -10.97 -20.30
N GLN A 362 7.97 -11.63 -19.81
CA GLN A 362 8.37 -11.56 -18.41
C GLN A 362 9.81 -11.08 -18.23
N LEU A 363 10.04 -10.27 -17.20
CA LEU A 363 11.35 -10.02 -16.60
C LEU A 363 11.44 -10.78 -15.28
N ARG A 364 12.64 -11.26 -14.94
CA ARG A 364 12.85 -12.03 -13.72
C ARG A 364 14.07 -11.52 -12.98
N ILE A 365 13.96 -11.39 -11.67
CA ILE A 365 15.06 -11.03 -10.78
C ILE A 365 15.18 -12.08 -9.67
N THR A 366 16.34 -12.15 -9.03
CA THR A 366 16.52 -13.02 -7.86
C THR A 366 15.59 -12.62 -6.74
N GLY A 367 15.10 -13.63 -6.02
CA GLY A 367 14.31 -13.44 -4.81
C GLY A 367 15.05 -12.83 -3.63
N ILE A 368 14.27 -12.49 -2.61
CA ILE A 368 14.73 -12.18 -1.27
C ILE A 368 14.63 -13.47 -0.44
N ASP A 369 15.77 -13.96 0.03
CA ASP A 369 15.85 -15.21 0.81
C ASP A 369 16.91 -15.13 1.92
N PRO A 370 16.50 -15.06 3.20
CA PRO A 370 15.14 -14.77 3.67
C PRO A 370 14.85 -13.27 3.66
N ILE A 371 13.57 -12.89 3.73
CA ILE A 371 13.17 -11.51 4.06
C ILE A 371 13.57 -11.22 5.51
N LYS A 372 14.30 -10.12 5.73
CA LYS A 372 14.76 -9.69 7.05
C LYS A 372 14.21 -8.32 7.42
N LEU A 373 13.58 -8.21 8.58
CA LEU A 373 13.19 -6.92 9.14
C LEU A 373 14.44 -6.17 9.63
N GLY A 374 14.55 -4.89 9.25
CA GLY A 374 15.74 -4.07 9.49
C GLY A 374 17.04 -4.64 8.91
N GLY A 375 16.95 -5.61 7.99
CA GLY A 375 18.09 -6.32 7.41
C GLY A 375 18.75 -7.37 8.32
N GLU A 376 18.23 -7.60 9.53
CA GLU A 376 18.85 -8.54 10.51
C GLU A 376 17.87 -9.59 11.02
N VAL A 377 16.65 -9.20 11.43
CA VAL A 377 15.66 -10.10 12.04
C VAL A 377 14.99 -10.95 10.96
N ASN A 378 15.30 -12.24 10.93
CA ASN A 378 14.91 -13.15 9.85
C ASN A 378 13.46 -13.60 9.99
N THR A 379 12.57 -13.18 9.09
CA THR A 379 11.12 -13.50 9.12
C THR A 379 10.77 -14.95 8.79
N GLY A 380 11.71 -15.73 8.23
CA GLY A 380 11.45 -17.07 7.71
C GLY A 380 10.76 -17.11 6.34
N ILE A 381 10.37 -15.96 5.77
CA ILE A 381 9.79 -15.88 4.43
C ILE A 381 10.90 -15.86 3.37
N SER A 382 10.70 -16.62 2.30
CA SER A 382 11.44 -16.47 1.04
C SER A 382 10.45 -16.15 -0.08
N THR A 383 10.83 -15.26 -0.99
CA THR A 383 9.99 -14.92 -2.14
C THR A 383 10.14 -15.94 -3.28
N GLY A 384 11.24 -16.70 -3.31
CA GLY A 384 11.72 -17.24 -4.58
C GLY A 384 11.97 -16.10 -5.59
N ASP A 385 12.26 -16.42 -6.85
CA ASP A 385 12.47 -15.36 -7.84
C ASP A 385 11.23 -14.44 -7.95
N ILE A 386 11.47 -13.15 -8.14
CA ILE A 386 10.43 -12.14 -8.36
C ILE A 386 10.29 -11.98 -9.87
N ILE A 387 9.05 -12.06 -10.36
CA ILE A 387 8.73 -12.04 -11.78
C ILE A 387 7.82 -10.85 -12.07
N GLY A 388 8.19 -10.06 -13.07
CA GLY A 388 7.38 -8.97 -13.61
C GLY A 388 6.86 -9.36 -15.00
N THR A 389 5.55 -9.48 -15.15
CA THR A 389 4.88 -9.74 -16.43
C THR A 389 4.35 -8.43 -17.01
N PHE A 390 4.70 -8.10 -18.24
CA PHE A 390 4.14 -6.92 -18.90
C PHE A 390 2.66 -7.16 -19.19
N VAL A 391 1.77 -6.44 -18.50
CA VAL A 391 0.31 -6.65 -18.62
C VAL A 391 -0.31 -5.85 -19.76
N THR A 392 0.46 -4.91 -20.32
CA THR A 392 0.14 -4.14 -21.52
C THR A 392 1.36 -4.14 -22.43
N ASP A 393 1.15 -3.78 -23.70
CA ASP A 393 2.26 -3.63 -24.64
C ASP A 393 3.28 -2.58 -24.13
N ILE A 394 4.57 -2.95 -24.16
CA ILE A 394 5.66 -2.00 -23.93
C ILE A 394 5.73 -1.13 -25.18
N THR A 395 5.52 0.16 -25.00
CA THR A 395 5.51 1.13 -26.10
C THR A 395 6.59 2.16 -25.90
N GLY A 396 7.22 2.64 -26.96
CA GLY A 396 8.32 3.57 -26.80
C GLY A 396 8.85 4.18 -28.07
N PHE A 397 9.87 5.03 -27.91
CA PHE A 397 10.52 5.73 -29.00
C PHE A 397 12.04 5.74 -28.83
N MET A 398 12.74 5.45 -29.92
CA MET A 398 14.17 5.70 -30.05
C MET A 398 14.39 7.01 -30.83
N THR A 399 15.13 7.93 -30.24
CA THR A 399 15.32 9.30 -30.73
C THR A 399 16.80 9.66 -30.79
N PRO A 400 17.20 10.65 -31.61
CA PRO A 400 18.47 11.34 -31.42
C PRO A 400 18.52 11.96 -30.02
N ASN A 401 19.72 12.12 -29.45
CA ASN A 401 19.88 12.71 -28.13
C ASN A 401 19.21 14.10 -28.04
N PRO A 402 18.23 14.33 -27.15
CA PRO A 402 17.50 15.60 -27.06
C PRO A 402 18.40 16.78 -26.66
N TYR A 403 19.55 16.48 -26.04
CA TYR A 403 20.54 17.47 -25.64
C TYR A 403 21.56 17.79 -26.73
N ARG A 404 21.38 17.29 -27.96
CA ARG A 404 22.25 17.57 -29.12
C ARG A 404 21.50 18.32 -30.22
N PRO A 405 22.19 19.16 -31.01
CA PRO A 405 21.57 19.79 -32.17
C PRO A 405 21.00 18.76 -33.15
N LYS A 406 19.85 19.06 -33.76
CA LYS A 406 19.24 18.21 -34.79
C LYS A 406 20.23 17.98 -35.94
N GLY A 407 20.43 16.72 -36.33
CA GLY A 407 21.34 16.31 -37.41
C GLY A 407 22.80 16.12 -37.00
N PHE A 408 23.14 16.26 -35.72
CA PHE A 408 24.45 15.85 -35.19
C PHE A 408 24.51 14.32 -35.08
N GLN A 409 25.32 13.66 -35.91
CA GLN A 409 25.54 12.19 -35.92
C GLN A 409 27.05 11.95 -36.12
N PRO A 410 27.75 11.40 -35.12
CA PRO A 410 27.67 9.95 -34.89
C PRO A 410 27.07 9.56 -33.53
N ASP A 411 26.45 8.38 -33.50
CA ASP A 411 26.02 7.72 -32.26
C ASP A 411 27.28 7.24 -31.52
N ASP A 412 27.72 8.02 -30.54
CA ASP A 412 28.94 7.75 -29.76
C ASP A 412 28.78 8.09 -28.27
N ASP A 413 29.86 7.96 -27.49
CA ASP A 413 29.84 8.24 -26.05
C ASP A 413 29.54 9.71 -25.69
N PHE A 414 29.69 10.63 -26.65
CA PHE A 414 29.34 12.04 -26.50
C PHE A 414 27.94 12.36 -27.00
N ALA A 415 27.29 11.51 -27.81
CA ALA A 415 25.93 11.74 -28.33
C ALA A 415 25.18 10.42 -28.56
N PRO A 416 24.93 9.61 -27.52
CA PRO A 416 24.23 8.34 -27.70
C PRO A 416 22.76 8.59 -28.09
N LEU A 417 22.14 7.63 -28.78
CA LEU A 417 20.69 7.63 -28.99
C LEU A 417 19.96 7.61 -27.66
N HIS A 418 18.73 8.12 -27.63
CA HIS A 418 17.91 8.19 -26.43
C HIS A 418 16.67 7.31 -26.61
N VAL A 419 16.24 6.65 -25.54
CA VAL A 419 15.07 5.76 -25.55
C VAL A 419 14.11 6.13 -24.44
N TYR A 420 12.82 6.05 -24.76
CA TYR A 420 11.70 6.17 -23.84
C TYR A 420 10.87 4.89 -23.98
N MET A 421 10.55 4.23 -22.87
CA MET A 421 9.71 3.03 -22.84
C MET A 421 8.66 3.19 -21.75
N ASP A 422 7.41 3.03 -22.13
CA ASP A 422 6.22 3.14 -21.30
C ASP A 422 5.55 1.77 -21.23
N PHE A 423 5.28 1.28 -20.02
CA PHE A 423 4.69 -0.04 -19.79
C PHE A 423 4.00 -0.13 -18.43
N ASP A 424 3.16 -1.16 -18.30
CA ASP A 424 2.54 -1.59 -17.04
C ASP A 424 3.03 -3.01 -16.71
N LEU A 425 3.31 -3.27 -15.44
CA LEU A 425 3.92 -4.51 -14.99
C LEU A 425 3.12 -5.14 -13.84
N ALA A 426 2.70 -6.39 -13.98
CA ALA A 426 2.23 -7.19 -12.86
C ALA A 426 3.40 -7.91 -12.20
N MET A 427 3.64 -7.62 -10.92
CA MET A 427 4.68 -8.26 -10.13
C MET A 427 4.12 -9.36 -9.23
N HIS A 428 4.80 -10.49 -9.21
CA HIS A 428 4.48 -11.64 -8.37
C HIS A 428 5.77 -12.39 -7.98
N THR A 429 5.66 -13.36 -7.09
CA THR A 429 6.81 -14.17 -6.64
C THR A 429 6.52 -15.66 -6.74
N VAL A 430 7.56 -16.47 -6.93
CA VAL A 430 7.42 -17.94 -7.06
C VAL A 430 6.89 -18.60 -5.78
N SER A 431 7.28 -18.09 -4.60
CA SER A 431 6.80 -18.61 -3.32
C SER A 431 5.38 -18.10 -3.03
N PRO A 432 4.39 -18.96 -2.71
CA PRO A 432 3.02 -18.52 -2.41
C PRO A 432 2.92 -17.51 -1.26
N GLU A 433 3.67 -17.73 -0.17
CA GLU A 433 3.69 -16.82 0.99
C GLU A 433 4.39 -15.50 0.65
N GLY A 434 5.48 -15.56 -0.12
CA GLY A 434 6.14 -14.36 -0.66
C GLY A 434 5.22 -13.58 -1.61
N ASN A 435 4.41 -14.30 -2.39
CA ASN A 435 3.53 -13.73 -3.38
C ASN A 435 2.42 -12.94 -2.71
N GLY A 436 1.80 -13.49 -1.66
CA GLY A 436 0.85 -12.74 -0.84
C GLY A 436 1.38 -11.40 -0.32
N SER A 437 2.70 -11.27 -0.12
CA SER A 437 3.32 -10.08 0.50
C SER A 437 3.72 -8.95 -0.47
N ILE A 438 4.12 -9.28 -1.72
CA ILE A 438 4.75 -8.31 -2.67
C ILE A 438 3.92 -8.09 -3.95
N ASN A 439 2.85 -8.87 -4.14
CA ASN A 439 2.03 -8.87 -5.35
C ASN A 439 1.28 -7.56 -5.60
N GLN A 440 1.50 -6.96 -6.79
CA GLN A 440 0.93 -5.67 -7.17
C GLN A 440 1.09 -5.38 -8.67
N ASN A 441 0.34 -4.40 -9.19
CA ASN A 441 0.70 -3.75 -10.44
C ASN A 441 1.64 -2.56 -10.20
N LEU A 442 2.53 -2.33 -11.15
CA LEU A 442 3.26 -1.07 -11.31
C LEU A 442 2.82 -0.44 -12.63
N MET A 443 2.00 0.59 -12.52
CA MET A 443 1.32 1.24 -13.64
C MET A 443 2.08 2.47 -14.13
N HIS A 444 1.93 2.75 -15.42
CA HIS A 444 2.39 3.94 -16.12
C HIS A 444 3.90 4.20 -15.93
N ILE A 445 4.70 3.14 -15.96
CA ILE A 445 6.14 3.28 -15.78
C ILE A 445 6.77 3.77 -17.07
N ARG A 446 7.35 4.98 -17.03
CA ARG A 446 8.23 5.50 -18.08
C ARG A 446 9.70 5.32 -17.70
N ALA A 447 10.37 4.41 -18.39
CA ALA A 447 11.80 4.16 -18.26
C ALA A 447 12.57 4.92 -19.35
N VAL A 448 13.58 5.70 -18.95
CA VAL A 448 14.34 6.57 -19.86
C VAL A 448 15.80 6.15 -19.87
N GLY A 449 16.39 6.06 -21.07
CA GLY A 449 17.75 5.53 -21.21
C GLY A 449 18.49 6.03 -22.44
N VAL A 450 19.68 5.47 -22.63
CA VAL A 450 20.52 5.69 -23.80
C VAL A 450 20.74 4.39 -24.56
N VAL A 451 20.98 4.49 -25.86
CA VAL A 451 21.24 3.36 -26.75
C VAL A 451 22.53 3.59 -27.52
N ASP A 452 23.39 2.58 -27.51
CA ASP A 452 24.64 2.54 -28.27
C ASP A 452 24.50 1.51 -29.42
N VAL A 453 25.02 1.86 -30.59
CA VAL A 453 24.96 1.02 -31.80
C VAL A 453 26.38 0.60 -32.17
N LYS A 454 26.74 -0.63 -31.82
CA LYS A 454 28.09 -1.18 -32.08
C LYS A 454 27.99 -2.58 -32.67
N ASP A 455 28.79 -2.82 -33.72
CA ASP A 455 28.89 -4.13 -34.39
C ASP A 455 27.54 -4.73 -34.86
N GLY A 456 26.56 -3.88 -35.19
CA GLY A 456 25.23 -4.29 -35.64
C GLY A 456 24.26 -4.71 -34.52
N ALA A 457 24.67 -4.60 -33.26
CA ALA A 457 23.83 -4.81 -32.08
C ALA A 457 23.47 -3.47 -31.41
N LEU A 458 22.30 -3.43 -30.77
CA LEU A 458 21.88 -2.31 -29.93
C LEU A 458 22.18 -2.65 -28.47
N THR A 459 22.73 -1.70 -27.72
CA THR A 459 22.90 -1.84 -26.26
C THR A 459 22.15 -0.71 -25.58
N PHE A 460 21.10 -1.07 -24.84
CA PHE A 460 20.27 -0.16 -24.07
C PHE A 460 20.82 -0.09 -22.64
N GLU A 461 20.92 1.12 -22.11
CA GLU A 461 21.13 1.39 -20.68
C GLU A 461 19.98 2.29 -20.21
N VAL A 462 19.10 1.74 -19.37
CA VAL A 462 17.86 2.41 -18.94
C VAL A 462 17.87 2.56 -17.43
N PHE A 463 17.42 3.72 -16.94
CA PHE A 463 17.29 3.99 -15.51
C PHE A 463 15.85 4.39 -15.15
N ARG A 464 15.33 3.81 -14.08
CA ARG A 464 14.05 4.17 -13.47
C ARG A 464 14.07 3.78 -12.00
N THR A 465 13.68 4.68 -11.10
CA THR A 465 13.34 4.27 -9.73
C THR A 465 11.91 3.71 -9.74
N MET A 466 11.75 2.50 -9.21
CA MET A 466 10.45 1.86 -9.01
C MET A 466 10.18 1.80 -7.51
N GLU A 467 8.92 1.92 -7.15
CA GLU A 467 8.46 1.87 -5.76
C GLU A 467 7.51 0.68 -5.63
N LEU A 468 7.77 -0.17 -4.65
CA LEU A 468 7.13 -1.45 -4.43
C LEU A 468 6.43 -1.42 -3.09
N ASP A 469 5.15 -1.74 -3.05
CA ASP A 469 4.47 -2.11 -1.81
C ASP A 469 5.02 -3.44 -1.32
N VAL A 470 5.36 -3.53 -0.04
CA VAL A 470 5.77 -4.77 0.64
C VAL A 470 4.94 -4.96 1.89
N PHE A 471 4.89 -6.20 2.39
CA PHE A 471 4.07 -6.55 3.55
C PHE A 471 2.62 -6.16 3.35
N SER A 472 2.12 -6.39 2.13
CA SER A 472 0.72 -6.18 1.77
C SER A 472 0.28 -4.71 1.86
N GLY A 473 1.17 -3.80 1.44
CA GLY A 473 0.92 -2.36 1.42
C GLY A 473 1.22 -1.65 2.74
N ALA A 474 1.72 -2.36 3.76
CA ALA A 474 2.06 -1.77 5.05
C ALA A 474 3.38 -0.95 5.03
N ALA A 475 4.21 -1.14 3.99
CA ALA A 475 5.39 -0.33 3.75
C ALA A 475 5.72 -0.23 2.25
N GLN A 476 6.50 0.79 1.89
CA GLN A 476 6.95 1.04 0.52
C GLN A 476 8.47 0.93 0.43
N VAL A 477 8.97 0.30 -0.64
CA VAL A 477 10.39 0.11 -0.96
C VAL A 477 10.71 0.78 -2.27
N SER A 478 11.71 1.65 -2.28
CA SER A 478 12.27 2.19 -3.53
C SER A 478 13.45 1.35 -4.01
N ALA A 479 13.51 1.18 -5.33
CA ALA A 479 14.53 0.40 -6.01
C ALA A 479 14.96 1.11 -7.29
N ASP A 480 16.26 1.41 -7.40
CA ASP A 480 16.82 2.01 -8.60
C ASP A 480 17.10 0.94 -9.66
N PHE A 481 16.23 0.83 -10.66
CA PHE A 481 16.41 -0.08 -11.78
C PHE A 481 17.32 0.51 -12.84
N ALA A 482 18.57 0.05 -12.85
CA ALA A 482 19.54 0.26 -13.91
C ALA A 482 19.66 -0.98 -14.81
N LEU A 483 18.84 -1.04 -15.86
CA LEU A 483 18.78 -2.19 -16.76
C LEU A 483 19.70 -2.01 -17.96
N GLY A 484 20.56 -2.99 -18.19
CA GLY A 484 21.38 -3.10 -19.38
C GLY A 484 20.90 -4.26 -20.25
N VAL A 485 20.48 -3.94 -21.48
CA VAL A 485 19.90 -4.89 -22.42
C VAL A 485 20.70 -4.86 -23.71
N ARG A 486 21.06 -6.04 -24.23
CA ARG A 486 21.64 -6.15 -25.57
C ARG A 486 20.58 -6.71 -26.51
N ALA A 487 20.43 -6.09 -27.68
CA ALA A 487 19.59 -6.60 -28.75
C ALA A 487 20.44 -7.21 -29.87
N ASP A 488 20.14 -8.45 -30.22
CA ASP A 488 20.75 -9.19 -31.34
C ASP A 488 19.72 -10.17 -31.90
N VAL A 489 19.57 -10.23 -33.21
CA VAL A 489 18.57 -11.09 -33.88
C VAL A 489 18.83 -12.59 -33.69
N ASP A 490 20.05 -12.96 -33.30
CA ASP A 490 20.49 -14.35 -33.16
C ASP A 490 20.35 -14.90 -31.74
N PHE A 491 19.83 -14.12 -30.77
CA PHE A 491 19.65 -14.62 -29.41
C PHE A 491 18.58 -15.72 -29.31
N PRO A 492 18.78 -16.75 -28.47
CA PRO A 492 17.75 -17.74 -28.23
C PRO A 492 16.58 -17.12 -27.46
N LEU A 493 15.36 -17.43 -27.89
CA LEU A 493 14.11 -17.03 -27.24
C LEU A 493 13.39 -18.31 -26.79
N ASP A 494 13.13 -18.42 -25.49
CA ASP A 494 12.26 -19.46 -24.94
C ASP A 494 10.80 -19.07 -25.18
N LYS A 495 10.01 -20.04 -25.61
CA LYS A 495 8.57 -19.88 -25.91
C LYS A 495 7.74 -20.95 -25.20
N THR A 496 8.35 -21.64 -24.24
CA THR A 496 7.69 -22.70 -23.48
C THR A 496 7.19 -22.13 -22.17
N ASN A 497 5.90 -22.33 -21.89
CA ASN A 497 5.36 -22.20 -20.56
C ASN A 497 5.32 -23.60 -19.91
N GLN A 498 5.85 -23.73 -18.70
CA GLN A 498 5.94 -24.99 -17.96
C GLN A 498 5.10 -24.99 -16.70
N GLU A 499 4.57 -23.84 -16.28
CA GLU A 499 3.78 -23.68 -15.07
C GLU A 499 2.30 -23.56 -15.46
N PRO A 500 1.40 -24.39 -14.90
CA PRO A 500 -0.02 -24.17 -15.06
C PRO A 500 -0.47 -23.02 -14.16
N LEU A 501 -1.54 -22.33 -14.57
CA LEU A 501 -2.19 -21.35 -13.72
C LEU A 501 -2.89 -22.07 -12.55
N ILE A 502 -2.60 -21.67 -11.31
CA ILE A 502 -3.13 -22.26 -10.09
C ILE A 502 -3.66 -21.16 -9.16
N LEU A 503 -4.81 -21.39 -8.54
CA LEU A 503 -5.31 -20.54 -7.47
C LEU A 503 -4.69 -20.96 -6.13
N THR A 504 -3.84 -20.10 -5.58
CA THR A 504 -3.01 -20.38 -4.39
C THR A 504 -3.60 -19.89 -3.07
N GLY A 505 -4.57 -18.97 -3.12
CA GLY A 505 -5.24 -18.45 -1.93
C GLY A 505 -6.49 -17.64 -2.27
N THR A 506 -7.40 -17.55 -1.31
CA THR A 506 -8.63 -16.75 -1.41
C THR A 506 -8.90 -15.95 -0.13
N PHE A 507 -9.64 -14.86 -0.26
CA PHE A 507 -10.26 -14.15 0.85
C PHE A 507 -11.66 -13.69 0.43
N PRO A 508 -12.75 -14.10 1.08
CA PRO A 508 -12.81 -15.07 2.17
C PRO A 508 -12.26 -16.46 1.75
N SER A 509 -11.94 -17.29 2.74
CA SER A 509 -11.53 -18.67 2.49
C SER A 509 -12.73 -19.49 2.01
N ASP A 510 -12.49 -20.61 1.32
CA ASP A 510 -13.58 -21.53 1.00
C ASP A 510 -14.19 -22.14 2.26
N GLY A 511 -15.52 -22.11 2.33
CA GLY A 511 -16.31 -22.48 3.51
C GLY A 511 -16.29 -21.45 4.65
N GLU A 512 -15.85 -20.21 4.41
CA GLU A 512 -15.83 -19.16 5.44
C GLU A 512 -17.21 -18.96 6.09
N PRO A 513 -17.36 -19.15 7.42
CA PRO A 513 -18.65 -19.06 8.10
C PRO A 513 -19.14 -17.63 8.39
N ALA A 514 -18.27 -16.63 8.39
CA ALA A 514 -18.64 -15.24 8.73
C ALA A 514 -17.82 -14.21 7.93
N ALA A 515 -18.00 -14.23 6.61
CA ALA A 515 -17.41 -13.25 5.71
C ALA A 515 -18.04 -11.86 5.90
N GLU A 516 -17.24 -10.81 5.71
CA GLU A 516 -17.72 -9.43 5.71
C GLU A 516 -18.67 -9.17 4.54
N SER A 517 -19.83 -8.57 4.85
CA SER A 517 -20.84 -8.23 3.84
C SER A 517 -20.39 -7.20 2.79
N ALA A 518 -19.50 -6.27 3.15
CA ALA A 518 -19.05 -5.19 2.28
C ALA A 518 -17.57 -5.32 1.85
N GLY A 519 -17.04 -6.54 1.84
CA GLY A 519 -15.65 -6.81 1.48
C GLY A 519 -15.47 -7.12 -0.01
N ASN A 520 -14.24 -6.89 -0.51
CA ASN A 520 -13.80 -7.48 -1.76
C ASN A 520 -13.55 -8.98 -1.58
N ILE A 521 -13.87 -9.77 -2.60
CA ILE A 521 -13.43 -11.15 -2.73
C ILE A 521 -12.10 -11.13 -3.50
N ILE A 522 -11.06 -11.74 -2.95
CA ILE A 522 -9.68 -11.70 -3.44
C ILE A 522 -9.27 -13.12 -3.83
N LEU A 523 -8.77 -13.28 -5.04
CA LEU A 523 -8.30 -14.55 -5.60
C LEU A 523 -6.82 -14.40 -5.97
N THR A 524 -5.93 -15.09 -5.26
CA THR A 524 -4.47 -15.01 -5.49
C THR A 524 -3.99 -16.20 -6.32
N PHE A 525 -3.52 -15.93 -7.54
CA PHE A 525 -2.93 -16.94 -8.41
C PHE A 525 -1.41 -16.96 -8.29
N ASN A 526 -0.77 -18.04 -8.76
CA ASN A 526 0.70 -18.12 -8.86
C ASN A 526 1.28 -17.11 -9.87
N GLU A 527 0.51 -16.70 -10.87
CA GLU A 527 0.93 -15.79 -11.94
C GLU A 527 -0.24 -14.93 -12.46
N PRO A 528 0.02 -13.82 -13.17
CA PRO A 528 -1.01 -12.91 -13.68
C PRO A 528 -2.02 -13.59 -14.62
N VAL A 529 -3.30 -13.31 -14.40
CA VAL A 529 -4.42 -13.84 -15.18
C VAL A 529 -4.72 -12.96 -16.39
N ALA A 530 -4.95 -13.59 -17.55
CA ALA A 530 -5.37 -12.88 -18.75
C ALA A 530 -6.72 -12.19 -18.58
N ALA A 531 -6.98 -11.15 -19.38
CA ALA A 531 -8.26 -10.46 -19.37
C ALA A 531 -9.39 -11.35 -19.90
N ALA A 532 -9.08 -12.17 -20.90
CA ALA A 532 -10.02 -13.12 -21.47
C ALA A 532 -10.42 -14.18 -20.44
N GLY A 533 -11.73 -14.42 -20.32
CA GLY A 533 -12.30 -15.40 -19.40
C GLY A 533 -12.76 -14.81 -18.06
N LEU A 534 -12.36 -13.58 -17.71
CA LEU A 534 -12.82 -12.90 -16.49
C LEU A 534 -14.33 -12.65 -16.52
N GLU A 535 -14.92 -12.46 -17.70
CA GLU A 535 -16.36 -12.32 -17.90
C GLU A 535 -17.15 -13.59 -17.52
N GLY A 536 -16.46 -14.72 -17.35
CA GLY A 536 -17.04 -15.97 -16.87
C GLY A 536 -17.17 -16.06 -15.34
N ILE A 537 -16.53 -15.15 -14.60
CA ILE A 537 -16.62 -15.12 -13.13
C ILE A 537 -18.00 -14.59 -12.73
N THR A 538 -18.71 -15.34 -11.88
CA THR A 538 -20.06 -14.97 -11.43
C THR A 538 -20.20 -15.18 -9.93
N LEU A 539 -21.01 -14.33 -9.29
CA LEU A 539 -21.36 -14.44 -7.87
C LEU A 539 -22.86 -14.64 -7.74
N ASN A 540 -23.27 -15.72 -7.06
CA ASN A 540 -24.67 -16.02 -6.80
C ASN A 540 -24.95 -16.04 -5.30
N ASN A 541 -26.09 -15.48 -4.92
CA ASN A 541 -26.68 -15.68 -3.61
C ASN A 541 -27.45 -16.99 -3.61
N LEU A 542 -26.94 -18.01 -2.93
CA LEU A 542 -27.53 -19.34 -2.88
C LEU A 542 -28.82 -19.36 -2.04
N SER A 543 -28.90 -18.53 -1.00
CA SER A 543 -30.08 -18.45 -0.13
C SER A 543 -31.29 -17.82 -0.85
N ALA A 544 -31.05 -16.77 -1.65
CA ALA A 544 -32.09 -16.07 -2.41
C ALA A 544 -32.31 -16.66 -3.83
N GLY A 545 -31.31 -17.36 -4.37
CA GLY A 545 -31.33 -17.89 -5.74
C GLY A 545 -31.21 -16.80 -6.81
N THR A 546 -30.42 -15.76 -6.53
CA THR A 546 -30.26 -14.58 -7.41
C THR A 546 -28.79 -14.29 -7.69
N ASP A 547 -28.51 -13.68 -8.83
CA ASP A 547 -27.17 -13.22 -9.19
C ASP A 547 -26.84 -11.91 -8.45
N VAL A 548 -25.58 -11.74 -8.08
CA VAL A 548 -25.05 -10.52 -7.46
C VAL A 548 -24.24 -9.74 -8.50
N PRO A 549 -24.57 -8.47 -8.77
CA PRO A 549 -23.75 -7.63 -9.63
C PRO A 549 -22.34 -7.44 -9.05
N ILE A 550 -21.34 -7.71 -9.87
CA ILE A 550 -19.92 -7.62 -9.49
C ILE A 550 -19.12 -6.86 -10.55
N GLN A 551 -18.03 -6.25 -10.12
CA GLN A 551 -16.93 -5.81 -10.97
C GLN A 551 -15.71 -6.70 -10.72
N VAL A 552 -14.95 -6.99 -11.78
CA VAL A 552 -13.76 -7.84 -11.73
C VAL A 552 -12.56 -7.04 -12.20
N ASN A 553 -11.56 -6.89 -11.34
CA ASN A 553 -10.31 -6.18 -11.62
C ASN A 553 -9.09 -7.08 -11.40
N ARG A 554 -7.96 -6.74 -12.01
CA ARG A 554 -6.69 -7.46 -11.89
C ARG A 554 -5.61 -6.59 -11.26
N SER A 555 -4.90 -7.13 -10.29
CA SER A 555 -3.72 -6.50 -9.69
C SER A 555 -2.62 -7.52 -9.46
N GLY A 556 -1.51 -7.41 -10.18
CA GLY A 556 -0.42 -8.39 -10.11
C GLY A 556 -0.92 -9.78 -10.54
N SER A 557 -0.79 -10.78 -9.67
CA SER A 557 -1.43 -12.10 -9.86
C SER A 557 -2.73 -12.28 -9.07
N VAL A 558 -3.31 -11.20 -8.55
CA VAL A 558 -4.60 -11.20 -7.86
C VAL A 558 -5.73 -10.79 -8.80
N VAL A 559 -6.85 -11.50 -8.74
CA VAL A 559 -8.15 -11.06 -9.25
C VAL A 559 -8.99 -10.57 -8.07
N VAL A 560 -9.47 -9.33 -8.16
CA VAL A 560 -10.32 -8.70 -7.16
C VAL A 560 -11.74 -8.66 -7.71
N VAL A 561 -12.67 -9.29 -7.00
CA VAL A 561 -14.09 -9.29 -7.30
C VAL A 561 -14.80 -8.39 -6.28
N THR A 562 -15.37 -7.29 -6.75
CA THR A 562 -16.05 -6.29 -5.94
C THR A 562 -17.55 -6.39 -6.16
N PRO A 563 -18.35 -6.83 -5.17
CA PRO A 563 -19.79 -6.66 -5.20
C PRO A 563 -20.16 -5.18 -5.33
N LEU A 564 -21.07 -4.84 -6.23
CA LEU A 564 -21.51 -3.44 -6.42
C LEU A 564 -22.49 -2.97 -5.34
N SER A 565 -22.87 -3.86 -4.42
CA SER A 565 -23.64 -3.53 -3.21
C SER A 565 -23.24 -4.49 -2.11
N PRO A 566 -23.39 -4.12 -0.83
CA PRO A 566 -23.09 -5.03 0.27
C PRO A 566 -23.89 -6.32 0.13
N LEU A 567 -23.22 -7.45 0.31
CA LEU A 567 -23.84 -8.76 0.33
C LEU A 567 -24.87 -8.84 1.45
N ALA A 568 -25.98 -9.52 1.18
CA ALA A 568 -27.01 -9.71 2.19
C ALA A 568 -26.46 -10.53 3.37
N LYS A 569 -26.55 -9.96 4.58
CA LYS A 569 -26.07 -10.53 5.85
C LYS A 569 -26.73 -11.88 6.16
N GLY A 570 -25.99 -12.82 6.75
CA GLY A 570 -26.49 -14.13 7.21
C GLY A 570 -26.93 -15.06 6.08
N GLN A 571 -26.32 -14.92 4.90
CA GLN A 571 -26.67 -15.68 3.70
C GLN A 571 -25.46 -16.36 3.06
N ASP A 572 -25.74 -17.43 2.31
CA ASP A 572 -24.77 -18.24 1.59
C ASP A 572 -24.55 -17.71 0.17
N PHE A 573 -23.28 -17.61 -0.22
CA PHE A 573 -22.86 -17.17 -1.54
C PHE A 573 -21.94 -18.20 -2.21
N LEU A 574 -21.97 -18.20 -3.54
CA LEU A 574 -21.11 -19.00 -4.39
C LEU A 574 -20.48 -18.10 -5.45
N LEU A 575 -19.16 -18.00 -5.45
CA LEU A 575 -18.40 -17.48 -6.58
C LEU A 575 -17.96 -18.65 -7.47
N ASP A 576 -18.34 -18.62 -8.75
CA ASP A 576 -17.91 -19.58 -9.78
C ASP A 576 -16.89 -18.91 -10.70
N LEU A 577 -15.71 -19.51 -10.83
CA LEU A 577 -14.62 -18.97 -11.66
C LEU A 577 -14.84 -19.18 -13.17
N GLY A 578 -15.78 -20.06 -13.56
CA GLY A 578 -15.97 -20.46 -14.95
C GLY A 578 -14.83 -21.33 -15.50
N ALA A 579 -14.85 -21.58 -16.81
CA ALA A 579 -13.92 -22.51 -17.49
C ALA A 579 -12.91 -21.82 -18.42
N GLY A 580 -12.80 -20.49 -18.36
CA GLY A 580 -12.09 -19.67 -19.36
C GLY A 580 -10.76 -19.06 -18.90
N LEU A 581 -10.40 -19.16 -17.62
CA LEU A 581 -9.22 -18.48 -17.09
C LEU A 581 -7.92 -19.10 -17.61
N THR A 582 -7.01 -18.25 -18.08
CA THR A 582 -5.64 -18.60 -18.46
C THR A 582 -4.65 -17.61 -17.85
N ASP A 583 -3.39 -18.00 -17.75
CA ASP A 583 -2.32 -17.05 -17.47
C ASP A 583 -2.09 -16.06 -18.64
N MET A 584 -1.19 -15.10 -18.43
CA MET A 584 -0.79 -14.09 -19.40
C MET A 584 0.43 -14.46 -20.25
N ASP A 585 0.94 -15.70 -20.24
CA ASP A 585 2.12 -16.04 -21.05
C ASP A 585 1.87 -15.75 -22.54
N MET A 586 2.75 -14.95 -23.15
CA MET A 586 2.57 -14.50 -24.53
C MET A 586 2.54 -15.66 -25.55
N PHE A 587 3.32 -16.73 -25.33
CA PHE A 587 3.60 -17.73 -26.35
C PHE A 587 2.80 -19.03 -26.16
N ALA A 588 2.55 -19.41 -24.92
CA ALA A 588 1.85 -20.62 -24.54
C ALA A 588 1.02 -20.39 -23.26
N PRO A 589 -0.11 -19.68 -23.36
CA PRO A 589 -1.01 -19.50 -22.21
C PRO A 589 -1.46 -20.83 -21.63
N SER A 590 -1.35 -21.02 -20.31
CA SER A 590 -1.84 -22.22 -19.63
C SER A 590 -3.20 -21.97 -18.98
N PRO A 591 -4.16 -22.92 -19.08
CA PRO A 591 -5.45 -22.80 -18.42
C PRO A 591 -5.33 -23.03 -16.90
N LEU A 592 -6.33 -22.58 -16.15
CA LEU A 592 -6.49 -22.90 -14.73
C LEU A 592 -6.51 -24.42 -14.49
N ASP A 593 -5.57 -24.91 -13.69
CA ASP A 593 -5.47 -26.31 -13.29
C ASP A 593 -6.05 -26.55 -11.90
N LEU A 594 -7.31 -26.99 -11.87
CA LEU A 594 -8.03 -27.37 -10.65
C LEU A 594 -7.61 -28.75 -10.10
N SER A 595 -6.73 -29.49 -10.78
CA SER A 595 -6.26 -30.79 -10.30
C SER A 595 -5.11 -30.68 -9.29
N PHE A 596 -4.59 -29.47 -9.07
CA PHE A 596 -3.54 -29.22 -8.11
C PHE A 596 -4.04 -29.43 -6.67
N ALA A 597 -3.28 -30.19 -5.87
CA ALA A 597 -3.72 -30.60 -4.54
C ALA A 597 -3.88 -29.44 -3.54
N GLU A 598 -3.24 -28.31 -3.80
CA GLU A 598 -3.30 -27.10 -2.95
C GLU A 598 -4.17 -25.99 -3.57
N ASP A 599 -5.02 -26.32 -4.56
CA ASP A 599 -6.00 -25.37 -5.08
C ASP A 599 -6.91 -24.84 -3.96
N ALA A 600 -7.06 -23.52 -3.89
CA ALA A 600 -7.77 -22.86 -2.78
C ALA A 600 -9.31 -23.07 -2.79
N THR A 601 -9.89 -23.61 -3.88
CA THR A 601 -11.31 -24.03 -3.94
C THR A 601 -11.50 -25.53 -3.69
N GLY A 602 -10.44 -26.26 -3.36
CA GLY A 602 -10.53 -27.72 -3.24
C GLY A 602 -10.72 -28.45 -4.57
N GLY A 603 -10.43 -27.78 -5.70
CA GLY A 603 -10.34 -28.37 -7.03
C GLY A 603 -11.63 -28.41 -7.85
N ASP A 604 -12.64 -27.61 -7.51
CA ASP A 604 -13.87 -27.49 -8.31
C ASP A 604 -14.12 -26.10 -8.92
N GLY A 605 -13.25 -25.13 -8.62
CA GLY A 605 -13.33 -23.76 -9.12
C GLY A 605 -14.47 -22.96 -8.50
N LYS A 606 -14.95 -23.36 -7.33
CA LYS A 606 -16.09 -22.78 -6.64
C LYS A 606 -15.71 -22.37 -5.23
N LEU A 607 -15.90 -21.09 -4.93
CA LEU A 607 -15.69 -20.55 -3.60
C LEU A 607 -17.05 -20.33 -2.94
N GLN A 608 -17.34 -21.08 -1.88
CA GLN A 608 -18.56 -20.92 -1.08
C GLN A 608 -18.25 -20.25 0.25
N PHE A 609 -19.10 -19.31 0.68
CA PHE A 609 -18.95 -18.67 1.98
C PHE A 609 -20.30 -18.18 2.50
N HIS A 610 -20.37 -18.02 3.82
CA HIS A 610 -21.51 -17.46 4.55
C HIS A 610 -21.13 -16.07 5.05
N THR A 611 -22.03 -15.11 4.91
CA THR A 611 -21.83 -13.74 5.40
C THR A 611 -22.28 -13.60 6.84
N SER A 612 -21.61 -12.77 7.63
CA SER A 612 -22.00 -12.46 9.00
C SER A 612 -23.46 -11.96 9.08
N SER A 613 -24.29 -12.54 9.96
CA SER A 613 -25.69 -12.09 10.15
C SER A 613 -25.80 -10.85 11.02
N PHE A 614 -24.89 -10.69 11.98
CA PHE A 614 -24.98 -9.69 13.06
C PHE A 614 -26.34 -9.72 13.79
N ALA A 615 -27.00 -10.89 13.82
CA ALA A 615 -28.30 -11.04 14.46
C ALA A 615 -28.15 -11.24 15.97
N VAL A 616 -29.08 -10.68 16.74
CA VAL A 616 -29.17 -10.91 18.19
C VAL A 616 -30.19 -12.01 18.48
N ALA A 617 -29.81 -12.98 19.31
CA ALA A 617 -30.71 -14.08 19.67
C ALA A 617 -32.01 -13.57 20.34
N GLY A 618 -33.16 -14.14 19.95
CA GLY A 618 -34.46 -13.77 20.50
C GLY A 618 -35.07 -12.47 19.97
N GLY A 619 -34.40 -11.78 19.03
CA GLY A 619 -34.94 -10.61 18.33
C GLY A 619 -35.12 -9.38 19.20
N ASN A 620 -34.33 -9.24 20.27
CA ASN A 620 -34.32 -8.02 21.09
C ASN A 620 -33.69 -6.86 20.27
N PRO A 621 -34.44 -5.81 19.91
CA PRO A 621 -33.96 -4.74 19.03
C PRO A 621 -33.05 -3.72 19.73
N ASP A 622 -32.67 -3.96 20.99
CA ASP A 622 -31.67 -3.14 21.67
C ASP A 622 -30.26 -3.54 21.22
N ALA A 623 -29.95 -3.33 19.95
CA ALA A 623 -28.59 -3.44 19.40
C ALA A 623 -27.64 -2.53 20.20
N ALA A 624 -26.46 -3.02 20.60
CA ALA A 624 -25.51 -2.22 21.35
C ALA A 624 -25.05 -1.01 20.52
N ALA A 625 -24.76 0.11 21.18
CA ALA A 625 -24.14 1.23 20.50
C ALA A 625 -22.73 0.87 20.03
N PRO A 626 -22.28 1.38 18.87
CA PRO A 626 -20.94 1.10 18.39
C PRO A 626 -19.91 1.72 19.34
N ILE A 627 -18.76 1.06 19.46
CA ILE A 627 -17.61 1.50 20.23
C ILE A 627 -16.43 1.63 19.29
N LEU A 628 -15.63 2.67 19.53
CA LEU A 628 -14.36 2.87 18.85
C LEU A 628 -13.31 1.98 19.52
N LEU A 629 -12.99 0.85 18.89
CA LEU A 629 -11.95 -0.08 19.37
C LEU A 629 -10.56 0.53 19.27
N GLY A 630 -10.35 1.26 18.16
CA GLY A 630 -9.07 1.73 17.66
C GLY A 630 -9.11 3.21 17.27
N ILE A 631 -8.19 4.07 17.74
CA ILE A 631 -7.92 5.37 17.10
C ILE A 631 -6.43 5.71 17.07
N TYR A 632 -5.91 5.94 15.87
CA TYR A 632 -4.56 6.46 15.67
C TYR A 632 -4.59 7.88 15.12
N PRO A 633 -3.95 8.86 15.79
CA PRO A 633 -3.39 8.80 17.14
C PRO A 633 -4.50 8.90 18.21
N GLY A 634 -4.34 8.25 19.37
CA GLY A 634 -5.22 8.46 20.52
C GLY A 634 -5.63 7.19 21.26
N VAL A 635 -6.84 7.24 21.84
CA VAL A 635 -7.55 6.13 22.49
C VAL A 635 -9.06 6.30 22.30
N GLY A 636 -9.80 5.20 22.15
CA GLY A 636 -11.23 5.17 21.80
C GLY A 636 -12.25 5.66 22.84
N CYS A 637 -11.86 6.50 23.81
CA CYS A 637 -12.72 6.99 24.88
C CYS A 637 -12.58 8.51 25.08
N ALA A 638 -13.62 9.16 25.59
CA ALA A 638 -13.53 10.56 26.02
C ALA A 638 -12.55 10.67 27.19
N LEU A 639 -11.64 11.66 27.13
CA LEU A 639 -10.62 11.86 28.16
C LEU A 639 -11.07 12.88 29.23
N VAL A 640 -10.71 12.59 30.48
CA VAL A 640 -10.84 13.47 31.65
C VAL A 640 -9.46 13.68 32.29
N ASP A 641 -9.40 14.65 33.20
CA ASP A 641 -8.14 15.05 33.85
C ASP A 641 -7.06 15.42 32.81
N THR A 642 -7.49 16.07 31.72
CA THR A 642 -6.61 16.71 30.75
C THR A 642 -5.93 17.92 31.41
N ASP A 643 -4.69 18.23 31.02
CA ASP A 643 -3.91 19.37 31.53
C ASP A 643 -3.60 19.35 33.05
N VAL A 644 -3.73 18.20 33.73
CA VAL A 644 -3.40 18.09 35.17
C VAL A 644 -1.91 17.85 35.42
N GLN A 645 -1.19 17.31 34.43
CA GLN A 645 0.23 17.00 34.49
C GLN A 645 0.86 17.22 33.11
N ASP A 646 1.99 17.94 33.07
CA ASP A 646 2.76 18.15 31.84
C ASP A 646 3.23 16.80 31.25
N GLY A 647 3.08 16.64 29.93
CA GLY A 647 3.47 15.40 29.22
C GLY A 647 2.43 14.28 29.28
N LYS A 648 1.19 14.57 29.72
CA LYS A 648 0.10 13.59 29.86
C LYS A 648 -1.20 14.10 29.22
N SER A 649 -1.87 13.22 28.46
CA SER A 649 -3.12 13.48 27.74
C SER A 649 -4.39 13.26 28.58
N GLY A 650 -4.30 12.64 29.76
CA GLY A 650 -5.45 12.33 30.63
C GLY A 650 -5.76 10.84 30.74
N ARG A 651 -6.99 10.49 31.14
CA ARG A 651 -7.50 9.10 31.25
C ARG A 651 -8.94 8.99 30.75
N CYS A 652 -9.41 7.79 30.42
CA CYS A 652 -10.81 7.59 30.03
C CYS A 652 -11.78 8.09 31.12
N ALA A 653 -12.84 8.78 30.68
CA ALA A 653 -14.02 9.05 31.49
C ALA A 653 -14.56 7.74 32.09
N GLY A 654 -15.01 7.77 33.34
CA GLY A 654 -15.38 6.58 34.10
C GLY A 654 -14.23 5.82 34.76
N GLY A 655 -12.96 6.13 34.45
CA GLY A 655 -11.80 5.56 35.16
C GLY A 655 -11.63 6.09 36.60
N LEU A 656 -10.87 5.36 37.44
CA LEU A 656 -10.58 5.78 38.82
C LEU A 656 -9.52 6.89 38.85
N GLN A 657 -9.53 7.69 39.93
CA GLN A 657 -8.50 8.73 40.14
C GLN A 657 -7.07 8.16 40.31
N SER A 658 -6.95 6.89 40.66
CA SER A 658 -5.68 6.17 40.75
C SER A 658 -5.15 5.68 39.41
N ASP A 659 -5.96 5.68 38.35
CA ASP A 659 -5.55 5.22 37.03
C ASP A 659 -4.43 6.12 36.50
N LEU A 660 -3.43 5.51 35.87
CA LEU A 660 -2.34 6.24 35.23
C LEU A 660 -2.88 7.06 34.05
N LEU A 661 -2.28 8.24 33.84
CA LEU A 661 -2.60 9.08 32.69
C LEU A 661 -1.81 8.61 31.48
N TYR A 662 -2.46 8.62 30.32
CA TYR A 662 -1.80 8.41 29.03
C TYR A 662 -0.75 9.49 28.78
N SER A 663 0.36 9.10 28.16
CA SER A 663 1.35 10.06 27.66
C SER A 663 0.78 10.90 26.51
N ASP A 664 1.43 12.02 26.21
CA ASP A 664 1.11 12.83 25.02
C ASP A 664 1.17 11.97 23.76
N PHE A 665 0.15 12.08 22.91
CA PHE A 665 0.07 11.31 21.68
C PHE A 665 0.94 11.90 20.57
N GLU A 666 1.50 11.03 19.74
CA GLU A 666 2.29 11.43 18.57
C GLU A 666 1.63 10.90 17.29
N TYR A 667 1.73 11.69 16.22
CA TYR A 667 1.20 11.33 14.91
C TYR A 667 2.31 11.35 13.86
N ASP A 668 2.64 10.20 13.31
CA ASP A 668 3.54 10.08 12.17
C ASP A 668 2.79 10.49 10.89
N MET A 669 3.23 11.59 10.26
CA MET A 669 2.54 12.17 9.10
C MET A 669 2.58 11.27 7.85
N SER A 670 3.36 10.19 7.84
CA SER A 670 3.33 9.19 6.76
C SER A 670 2.15 8.21 6.86
N ARG A 671 1.43 8.20 7.98
CA ARG A 671 0.35 7.23 8.28
C ARG A 671 -1.03 7.89 8.16
N PRO A 672 -2.07 7.15 7.75
CA PRO A 672 -3.43 7.66 7.86
C PRO A 672 -3.80 7.85 9.33
N ILE A 673 -4.65 8.85 9.60
CA ILE A 673 -5.44 8.84 10.84
C ILE A 673 -6.46 7.72 10.67
N GLU A 674 -6.54 6.78 11.61
CA GLU A 674 -7.38 5.60 11.44
C GLU A 674 -8.29 5.38 12.65
N LEU A 675 -9.57 5.09 12.36
CA LEU A 675 -10.60 4.75 13.34
C LEU A 675 -11.15 3.37 13.01
N SER A 676 -11.26 2.48 14.01
CA SER A 676 -11.79 1.12 13.86
C SER A 676 -12.93 0.84 14.84
N PHE A 677 -14.02 0.25 14.35
CA PHE A 677 -15.26 0.06 15.08
C PHE A 677 -15.51 -1.42 15.37
N ASN A 678 -16.23 -1.72 16.47
CA ASN A 678 -16.59 -3.09 16.85
C ASN A 678 -17.72 -3.69 16.01
N GLN A 679 -18.47 -2.87 15.27
CA GLN A 679 -19.58 -3.30 14.43
C GLN A 679 -19.71 -2.41 13.18
N PRO A 680 -20.43 -2.86 12.14
CA PRO A 680 -20.63 -2.09 10.92
C PRO A 680 -21.31 -0.75 11.18
N MET A 681 -20.77 0.29 10.54
CA MET A 681 -21.23 1.67 10.64
C MET A 681 -21.97 2.11 9.37
N ASP A 682 -22.82 3.11 9.50
CA ASP A 682 -23.42 3.83 8.38
C ASP A 682 -22.38 4.80 7.79
N LEU A 683 -21.94 4.53 6.55
CA LEU A 683 -20.93 5.34 5.87
C LEU A 683 -21.41 6.79 5.63
N THR A 684 -22.72 7.05 5.56
CA THR A 684 -23.24 8.42 5.42
C THR A 684 -23.06 9.25 6.69
N SER A 685 -22.80 8.60 7.84
CA SER A 685 -22.41 9.28 9.07
C SER A 685 -20.90 9.52 9.18
N MET A 686 -20.11 8.90 8.31
CA MET A 686 -18.64 8.92 8.33
C MET A 686 -18.06 10.13 7.58
N GLU A 687 -18.47 11.33 7.96
CA GLU A 687 -18.10 12.56 7.27
C GLU A 687 -17.12 13.44 8.06
N ALA A 688 -16.19 14.07 7.33
CA ALA A 688 -15.28 15.07 7.85
C ALA A 688 -16.00 16.39 8.19
N GLY A 689 -15.54 17.02 9.27
CA GLY A 689 -16.16 18.17 9.87
C GLY A 689 -15.27 19.40 10.00
N ALA A 690 -15.90 20.57 10.19
CA ALA A 690 -15.19 21.76 10.64
C ALA A 690 -15.13 21.82 12.18
N ILE A 691 -13.92 21.90 12.74
CA ILE A 691 -13.74 22.06 14.18
C ILE A 691 -14.36 23.38 14.69
N ALA A 692 -14.96 23.32 15.88
CA ALA A 692 -15.46 24.50 16.55
C ALA A 692 -14.31 25.41 17.03
N ALA A 693 -14.57 26.71 17.14
CA ALA A 693 -13.56 27.70 17.52
C ALA A 693 -12.96 27.46 18.92
N ASP A 694 -13.71 26.78 19.80
CA ASP A 694 -13.26 26.37 21.14
C ASP A 694 -12.53 25.01 21.16
N GLY A 695 -12.46 24.32 20.03
CA GLY A 695 -11.79 23.02 19.87
C GLY A 695 -12.46 21.87 20.60
N LYS A 696 -13.76 21.97 20.93
CA LYS A 696 -14.46 20.96 21.75
C LYS A 696 -15.43 20.07 20.97
N SER A 697 -15.74 20.41 19.73
CA SER A 697 -16.73 19.70 18.91
C SER A 697 -16.46 19.93 17.42
N CYS A 698 -17.03 19.06 16.59
CA CYS A 698 -17.17 19.29 15.16
C CYS A 698 -18.52 19.92 14.89
N LYS A 699 -18.54 21.04 14.15
CA LYS A 699 -19.77 21.77 13.80
C LYS A 699 -20.60 21.07 12.73
N THR A 700 -19.90 20.36 11.86
CA THR A 700 -20.41 19.50 10.78
C THR A 700 -19.62 18.19 10.86
N GLY A 701 -20.12 17.11 10.26
CA GLY A 701 -19.46 15.80 10.29
C GLY A 701 -19.35 15.19 11.69
N ALA A 702 -18.92 13.93 11.75
CA ALA A 702 -18.72 13.19 12.99
C ALA A 702 -17.30 13.36 13.57
N VAL A 703 -16.34 13.67 12.71
CA VAL A 703 -14.92 13.82 13.07
C VAL A 703 -14.31 15.04 12.40
N CYS A 704 -13.41 15.74 13.08
CA CYS A 704 -12.74 16.92 12.55
C CYS A 704 -11.33 17.06 13.11
N LEU A 705 -10.46 17.62 12.28
CA LEU A 705 -9.07 17.91 12.62
C LEU A 705 -8.86 19.42 12.64
N GLY A 706 -8.02 19.91 13.55
CA GLY A 706 -7.70 21.32 13.62
C GLY A 706 -6.31 21.63 14.18
N GLN A 707 -5.91 22.88 13.94
CA GLN A 707 -4.73 23.51 14.52
C GLN A 707 -5.13 24.78 15.27
N GLN A 708 -4.32 25.17 16.25
CA GLN A 708 -4.55 26.40 16.98
C GLN A 708 -3.83 27.59 16.32
N VAL A 709 -4.59 28.59 15.88
CA VAL A 709 -4.10 29.82 15.26
C VAL A 709 -4.59 31.01 16.08
N PHE A 710 -3.67 31.81 16.63
CA PHE A 710 -3.97 32.96 17.51
C PHE A 710 -4.94 32.65 18.67
N GLY A 711 -4.87 31.43 19.23
CA GLY A 711 -5.70 31.01 20.36
C GLY A 711 -7.09 30.50 19.98
N VAL A 712 -7.40 30.40 18.69
CA VAL A 712 -8.65 29.84 18.15
C VAL A 712 -8.33 28.58 17.36
N TRP A 713 -9.23 27.60 17.39
CA TRP A 713 -9.09 26.41 16.56
C TRP A 713 -9.60 26.66 15.14
N GLU A 714 -8.76 26.35 14.16
CA GLU A 714 -9.05 26.39 12.73
C GLU A 714 -8.99 24.97 12.16
N ALA A 715 -9.88 24.66 11.21
CA ALA A 715 -10.01 23.34 10.64
C ALA A 715 -8.86 23.02 9.66
N ILE A 716 -8.40 21.78 9.68
CA ILE A 716 -7.55 21.20 8.63
C ILE A 716 -8.44 20.23 7.83
N PRO A 717 -8.66 20.47 6.53
CA PRO A 717 -9.41 19.55 5.68
C PRO A 717 -8.77 18.16 5.65
N MET A 718 -9.62 17.13 5.54
CA MET A 718 -9.21 15.74 5.40
C MET A 718 -10.05 15.07 4.33
N SER A 719 -9.43 14.18 3.56
CA SER A 719 -10.12 13.25 2.68
C SER A 719 -10.28 11.90 3.39
N MET A 720 -11.28 11.10 3.02
CA MET A 720 -11.64 9.87 3.72
C MET A 720 -11.76 8.67 2.80
N GLN A 721 -11.15 7.56 3.21
CA GLN A 721 -11.36 6.24 2.63
C GLN A 721 -12.15 5.39 3.61
N LEU A 722 -13.31 4.88 3.18
CA LEU A 722 -14.30 4.29 4.07
C LEU A 722 -14.48 2.78 3.81
N ASN A 723 -14.77 2.08 4.91
CA ASN A 723 -15.30 0.72 4.95
C ASN A 723 -16.23 0.63 6.18
N PRO A 724 -17.26 -0.23 6.22
CA PRO A 724 -18.17 -0.28 7.37
C PRO A 724 -17.53 -0.49 8.75
N LEU A 725 -16.33 -1.10 8.84
CA LEU A 725 -15.64 -1.31 10.12
C LEU A 725 -14.50 -0.33 10.38
N ARG A 726 -14.16 0.54 9.41
CA ARG A 726 -12.94 1.35 9.44
C ARG A 726 -13.06 2.64 8.64
N LEU A 727 -12.52 3.72 9.20
CA LEU A 727 -12.31 4.98 8.51
C LEU A 727 -10.81 5.30 8.48
N ARG A 728 -10.28 5.64 7.30
CA ARG A 728 -8.94 6.22 7.12
C ARG A 728 -9.08 7.66 6.64
N ALA A 729 -8.50 8.60 7.38
CA ALA A 729 -8.49 10.01 7.05
C ALA A 729 -7.08 10.48 6.67
N TYR A 730 -7.01 11.23 5.58
CA TYR A 730 -5.79 11.81 5.04
C TYR A 730 -5.88 13.33 5.13
N PRO A 731 -5.11 13.95 6.04
CA PRO A 731 -5.07 15.40 6.16
C PRO A 731 -4.53 16.06 4.90
N GLN A 732 -4.97 17.29 4.65
CA GLN A 732 -4.48 18.08 3.52
C GLN A 732 -2.95 18.11 3.51
N PRO A 733 -2.29 17.66 2.41
CA PRO A 733 -0.84 17.60 2.34
C PRO A 733 -0.19 18.96 2.58
N ASN A 734 0.99 18.94 3.19
CA ASN A 734 1.83 20.12 3.43
C ASN A 734 1.23 21.19 4.38
N VAL A 735 0.14 20.87 5.09
CA VAL A 735 -0.41 21.73 6.15
C VAL A 735 0.27 21.44 7.49
N MET A 736 0.35 20.16 7.86
CA MET A 736 1.04 19.75 9.09
C MET A 736 2.56 19.82 8.94
N GLN A 737 3.21 20.08 10.07
CA GLN A 737 4.65 20.23 10.19
C GLN A 737 5.16 19.45 11.41
N ASP A 738 6.35 18.89 11.27
CA ASP A 738 7.07 18.19 12.35
C ASP A 738 7.18 19.09 13.60
N GLY A 739 6.82 18.54 14.75
CA GLY A 739 6.77 19.24 16.04
C GLY A 739 5.58 20.18 16.22
N GLY A 740 4.64 20.26 15.26
CA GLY A 740 3.40 21.02 15.39
C GLY A 740 2.38 20.29 16.28
N ASN A 741 1.53 21.07 16.97
CA ASN A 741 0.44 20.53 17.80
C ASN A 741 -0.91 20.64 17.09
N TYR A 742 -1.66 19.56 17.10
CA TYR A 742 -2.93 19.42 16.41
C TYR A 742 -3.94 18.70 17.30
N ARG A 743 -5.21 18.77 16.91
CA ARG A 743 -6.31 18.14 17.63
C ARG A 743 -7.26 17.46 16.68
N ILE A 744 -7.59 16.21 16.99
CA ILE A 744 -8.73 15.51 16.41
C ILE A 744 -9.87 15.45 17.43
N VAL A 745 -11.09 15.67 16.95
CA VAL A 745 -12.31 15.56 17.74
C VAL A 745 -13.23 14.57 17.07
N VAL A 746 -13.76 13.61 17.85
CA VAL A 746 -14.88 12.75 17.45
C VAL A 746 -16.08 13.12 18.31
N ASN A 747 -17.17 13.47 17.66
CA ASN A 747 -18.40 13.85 18.35
C ASN A 747 -19.09 12.64 18.98
N GLY A 748 -19.38 12.70 20.28
CA GLY A 748 -20.25 11.76 20.98
C GLY A 748 -21.70 12.24 21.06
N SER A 749 -22.01 13.42 20.55
CA SER A 749 -23.38 13.94 20.48
C SER A 749 -23.56 14.88 19.28
N GLY A 750 -24.81 15.08 18.83
CA GLY A 750 -25.09 15.90 17.65
C GLY A 750 -24.81 15.13 16.35
N SER A 751 -23.97 15.69 15.48
CA SER A 751 -23.47 14.97 14.30
C SER A 751 -22.40 13.97 14.75
N THR A 752 -22.77 12.71 14.89
CA THR A 752 -21.91 11.61 15.39
C THR A 752 -21.92 10.45 14.40
N PHE A 753 -21.01 9.50 14.59
CA PHE A 753 -21.03 8.25 13.83
C PHE A 753 -22.23 7.40 14.28
N LEU A 754 -22.87 6.75 13.32
CA LEU A 754 -24.03 5.89 13.55
C LEU A 754 -23.69 4.45 13.16
N SER A 755 -24.18 3.48 13.93
CA SER A 755 -24.16 2.09 13.48
C SER A 755 -25.01 1.94 12.21
N ASP A 756 -24.72 0.91 11.42
CA ASP A 756 -25.53 0.56 10.25
C ASP A 756 -27.02 0.46 10.62
N ALA A 757 -27.92 0.82 9.69
CA ALA A 757 -29.35 0.82 9.98
C ALA A 757 -29.88 -0.56 10.40
N SER A 758 -29.25 -1.66 9.94
CA SER A 758 -29.60 -3.00 10.39
C SER A 758 -29.19 -3.27 11.84
N GLN A 759 -28.26 -2.48 12.38
CA GLN A 759 -27.78 -2.48 13.78
C GLN A 759 -28.46 -1.38 14.61
N GLY A 760 -29.62 -0.89 14.14
CA GLY A 760 -30.46 0.05 14.90
C GLY A 760 -30.08 1.53 14.78
N GLY A 761 -29.02 1.89 14.04
CA GLY A 761 -28.66 3.30 13.81
C GLY A 761 -28.30 4.07 15.08
N ARG A 762 -27.60 3.43 16.02
CA ARG A 762 -27.23 3.99 17.33
C ARG A 762 -26.01 4.89 17.23
N GLN A 763 -25.92 5.90 18.09
CA GLN A 763 -24.78 6.82 18.17
C GLN A 763 -23.57 6.13 18.77
N LEU A 764 -22.37 6.49 18.32
CA LEU A 764 -21.11 6.03 18.90
C LEU A 764 -21.07 6.27 20.41
N ASN A 765 -20.90 5.20 21.17
CA ASN A 765 -20.64 5.27 22.60
C ASN A 765 -19.18 5.68 22.81
N THR A 766 -18.97 6.94 23.22
CA THR A 766 -17.65 7.50 23.48
C THR A 766 -17.22 7.39 24.95
N ASP A 767 -18.06 6.81 25.80
CA ASP A 767 -17.83 6.65 27.24
C ASP A 767 -18.17 5.20 27.70
N PRO A 768 -17.49 4.19 27.14
CA PRO A 768 -17.85 2.79 27.35
C PRO A 768 -17.71 2.33 28.81
N LEU A 769 -16.96 3.05 29.65
CA LEU A 769 -16.79 2.71 31.07
C LEU A 769 -18.00 3.08 31.95
N ASN A 770 -18.92 3.89 31.44
CA ASN A 770 -20.17 4.23 32.13
C ASN A 770 -21.38 3.43 31.61
N GLY A 771 -21.13 2.41 30.79
CA GLY A 771 -22.11 1.43 30.32
C GLY A 771 -21.90 1.08 28.85
N VAL A 772 -21.90 -0.22 28.53
CA VAL A 772 -21.73 -0.73 27.15
C VAL A 772 -23.09 -1.04 26.56
N ALA A 773 -23.87 -1.90 27.22
CA ALA A 773 -25.17 -2.35 26.73
C ALA A 773 -26.23 -1.23 26.65
N GLY A 774 -26.11 -0.22 27.52
CA GLY A 774 -27.02 0.93 27.58
C GLY A 774 -26.44 2.24 27.04
N GLY A 775 -25.19 2.25 26.57
CA GLY A 775 -24.54 3.44 26.03
C GLY A 775 -25.17 3.86 24.70
N ASP A 776 -25.26 5.17 24.44
CA ASP A 776 -25.71 5.76 23.16
C ASP A 776 -25.25 7.22 23.14
N GLY A 777 -24.14 7.49 22.45
CA GLY A 777 -23.44 8.78 22.52
C GLY A 777 -22.56 8.95 23.77
N GLY A 778 -22.20 10.19 24.06
CA GLY A 778 -21.36 10.56 25.21
C GLY A 778 -20.66 11.92 25.04
N PRO A 779 -19.74 12.27 25.95
CA PRO A 779 -18.84 13.40 25.74
C PRO A 779 -17.97 13.19 24.49
N ASN A 780 -17.56 14.28 23.83
CA ASN A 780 -16.71 14.16 22.64
C ASN A 780 -15.34 13.58 23.01
N ILE A 781 -14.80 12.71 22.16
CA ILE A 781 -13.40 12.29 22.22
C ILE A 781 -12.58 13.45 21.65
N ILE A 782 -11.65 13.97 22.44
CA ILE A 782 -10.78 15.08 22.07
C ILE A 782 -9.35 14.60 22.30
N ILE A 783 -8.60 14.42 21.22
CA ILE A 783 -7.22 13.96 21.26
C ILE A 783 -6.31 15.09 20.76
N ASP A 784 -5.46 15.58 21.65
CA ASP A 784 -4.34 16.45 21.30
C ASP A 784 -3.12 15.58 20.96
N PHE A 785 -2.40 15.94 19.90
CA PHE A 785 -1.22 15.21 19.49
C PHE A 785 -0.17 16.12 18.84
N MET A 786 1.08 15.66 18.88
CA MET A 786 2.19 16.29 18.18
C MET A 786 2.48 15.55 16.87
N ALA A 787 2.51 16.27 15.74
CA ALA A 787 2.90 15.67 14.47
C ALA A 787 4.41 15.42 14.42
N ARG A 788 4.82 14.31 13.80
CA ARG A 788 6.20 13.87 13.59
C ARG A 788 6.44 13.65 12.10
N ALA A 789 7.63 14.01 11.64
CA ALA A 789 8.07 13.64 10.30
C ALA A 789 8.12 12.11 10.13
N ASP A 790 8.05 11.65 8.88
CA ASP A 790 8.21 10.24 8.53
C ASP A 790 9.54 9.68 9.04
N TYR A 791 9.48 8.57 9.77
CA TYR A 791 10.64 7.82 10.23
C TYR A 791 10.67 6.37 9.70
N GLY A 792 9.88 6.07 8.66
CA GLY A 792 9.99 4.85 7.86
C GLY A 792 9.45 3.59 8.52
N ALA A 793 8.43 3.71 9.38
CA ALA A 793 7.81 2.56 10.05
C ALA A 793 6.90 1.76 9.12
N ILE A 794 6.80 0.45 9.35
CA ILE A 794 5.78 -0.40 8.71
C ILE A 794 4.50 -0.26 9.53
N TYR A 795 3.46 0.36 8.99
CA TYR A 795 2.22 0.60 9.72
C TYR A 795 1.10 -0.30 9.23
N ALA A 796 0.43 -0.98 10.17
CA ALA A 796 -0.78 -1.71 9.89
C ALA A 796 -1.67 -1.75 11.13
N THR A 797 -2.96 -1.48 10.94
CA THR A 797 -3.96 -1.82 11.95
C THR A 797 -4.40 -3.26 11.74
N VAL A 798 -4.17 -4.06 12.78
CA VAL A 798 -4.58 -5.46 12.84
C VAL A 798 -5.84 -5.57 13.70
N LEU A 799 -6.81 -6.36 13.26
CA LEU A 799 -8.03 -6.63 14.03
C LEU A 799 -8.05 -8.08 14.49
N THR A 800 -8.71 -8.35 15.61
CA THR A 800 -9.06 -9.72 15.99
C THR A 800 -9.91 -10.37 14.88
N ARG A 801 -9.47 -11.52 14.36
CA ARG A 801 -10.17 -12.25 13.30
C ARG A 801 -10.41 -13.70 13.67
N ASP A 802 -11.54 -14.19 13.17
CA ASP A 802 -12.40 -15.17 13.83
C ASP A 802 -12.84 -14.65 15.21
N TYR A 803 -14.08 -14.19 15.32
CA TYR A 803 -14.65 -13.60 16.53
C TYR A 803 -16.09 -14.12 16.72
N THR A 804 -16.49 -14.33 17.97
CA THR A 804 -17.73 -15.03 18.32
C THR A 804 -18.93 -14.13 18.51
N ASP A 805 -18.78 -12.92 19.05
CA ASP A 805 -19.91 -12.03 19.33
C ASP A 805 -20.13 -11.10 18.14
N VAL A 806 -20.39 -11.65 16.95
CA VAL A 806 -20.33 -10.90 15.67
C VAL A 806 -21.20 -9.64 15.68
N ASN A 807 -22.30 -9.64 16.44
CA ASN A 807 -23.21 -8.49 16.62
C ASN A 807 -22.72 -7.42 17.63
N ALA A 808 -21.58 -7.67 18.27
CA ALA A 808 -20.87 -6.81 19.21
C ALA A 808 -21.72 -6.35 20.41
N ASN A 809 -22.65 -7.20 20.87
CA ASN A 809 -23.49 -6.90 22.03
C ASN A 809 -22.78 -7.21 23.37
N GLY A 810 -21.62 -7.88 23.33
CA GLY A 810 -20.81 -8.24 24.49
C GLY A 810 -21.34 -9.46 25.26
N TYR A 811 -22.20 -10.28 24.65
CA TYR A 811 -22.74 -11.52 25.19
C TYR A 811 -22.48 -12.69 24.24
N LEU A 812 -22.48 -13.89 24.78
CA LEU A 812 -22.43 -15.11 23.97
C LEU A 812 -23.86 -15.56 23.65
N ASP A 813 -24.31 -15.33 22.42
CA ASP A 813 -25.66 -15.68 21.97
C ASP A 813 -25.80 -17.17 21.54
N GLU A 814 -27.00 -17.73 21.70
CA GLU A 814 -27.30 -19.05 21.15
C GLU A 814 -27.32 -19.00 19.61
N GLY A 815 -26.39 -19.71 18.97
CA GLY A 815 -26.33 -19.83 17.52
C GLY A 815 -25.29 -18.93 16.83
N GLU A 816 -24.35 -18.35 17.58
CA GLU A 816 -23.20 -17.62 17.01
C GLU A 816 -22.48 -18.43 15.94
N GLU A 817 -22.11 -17.74 14.86
CA GLU A 817 -21.65 -18.34 13.60
C GLU A 817 -20.25 -18.92 13.72
N VAL A 818 -19.40 -18.32 14.55
CA VAL A 818 -17.97 -18.65 14.63
C VAL A 818 -17.50 -18.79 16.07
N PRO A 819 -16.98 -19.95 16.50
CA PRO A 819 -16.21 -20.04 17.74
C PRO A 819 -14.82 -19.40 17.53
N ALA A 820 -14.50 -18.37 18.29
CA ALA A 820 -13.24 -17.64 18.22
C ALA A 820 -12.14 -18.38 18.97
N VAL A 821 -11.65 -19.45 18.37
CA VAL A 821 -10.70 -20.40 18.99
C VAL A 821 -9.37 -19.74 19.39
N PHE A 822 -9.06 -18.56 18.85
CA PHE A 822 -7.80 -17.85 19.12
C PHE A 822 -7.98 -16.42 19.65
N ASN A 823 -9.21 -15.99 19.96
CA ASN A 823 -9.49 -14.68 20.53
C ASN A 823 -10.36 -14.83 21.78
N TYR A 824 -9.73 -15.24 22.89
CA TYR A 824 -10.44 -15.47 24.14
C TYR A 824 -9.54 -15.32 25.36
N ALA A 825 -10.17 -15.10 26.51
CA ALA A 825 -9.59 -15.22 27.83
C ALA A 825 -10.42 -16.23 28.64
N ARG A 826 -9.81 -17.34 29.08
CA ARG A 826 -10.46 -18.30 29.97
C ARG A 826 -10.09 -17.99 31.42
N ALA A 827 -11.09 -17.56 32.17
CA ALA A 827 -10.98 -17.33 33.59
C ALA A 827 -11.12 -18.64 34.37
N ASN A 828 -10.36 -18.78 35.44
CA ASN A 828 -10.55 -19.82 36.45
C ASN A 828 -10.76 -19.20 37.84
N LEU A 829 -11.33 -19.99 38.74
CA LEU A 829 -11.55 -19.57 40.12
C LEU A 829 -10.44 -20.16 41.01
N ARG A 830 -9.48 -19.34 41.42
CA ARG A 830 -8.32 -19.76 42.20
C ARG A 830 -8.67 -19.96 43.67
N SER A 831 -9.38 -19.00 44.25
CA SER A 831 -9.82 -19.05 45.64
C SER A 831 -11.12 -18.28 45.85
N VAL A 832 -11.90 -18.69 46.86
CA VAL A 832 -13.06 -17.92 47.34
C VAL A 832 -13.04 -17.91 48.86
N GLU A 833 -13.19 -16.71 49.42
CA GLU A 833 -13.26 -16.46 50.85
C GLU A 833 -14.60 -15.80 51.22
N GLY A 834 -14.98 -15.94 52.50
CA GLY A 834 -16.25 -15.41 53.01
C GLY A 834 -17.31 -16.50 53.24
N PRO A 835 -18.61 -16.15 53.37
CA PRO A 835 -19.69 -17.09 53.70
C PRO A 835 -20.18 -17.93 52.50
N VAL A 836 -19.27 -18.27 51.58
CA VAL A 836 -19.56 -19.08 50.39
C VAL A 836 -19.24 -20.55 50.67
N THR A 837 -20.20 -21.44 50.40
CA THR A 837 -20.02 -22.90 50.57
C THR A 837 -19.57 -23.61 49.29
N GLY A 838 -19.61 -22.91 48.15
CA GLY A 838 -19.12 -23.37 46.85
C GLY A 838 -19.40 -22.31 45.79
N ALA A 839 -18.52 -22.20 44.80
CA ALA A 839 -18.64 -21.30 43.66
C ALA A 839 -18.04 -21.93 42.42
N GLN A 840 -18.56 -21.58 41.25
CA GLN A 840 -18.08 -22.07 39.95
C GLN A 840 -18.40 -21.03 38.87
N LEU A 841 -17.49 -20.87 37.91
CA LEU A 841 -17.78 -20.16 36.66
C LEU A 841 -18.62 -21.09 35.78
N THR A 842 -19.82 -20.65 35.40
CA THR A 842 -20.70 -21.37 34.48
C THR A 842 -20.48 -20.92 33.04
N GLN A 843 -20.01 -19.69 32.85
CA GLN A 843 -19.44 -19.18 31.61
C GLN A 843 -18.09 -18.58 31.96
N ASP A 844 -17.03 -19.30 31.64
CA ASP A 844 -15.65 -19.05 32.07
C ASP A 844 -14.78 -18.43 30.98
N THR A 845 -15.31 -18.25 29.78
CA THR A 845 -14.57 -17.78 28.61
C THR A 845 -15.16 -16.46 28.13
N ALA A 846 -14.32 -15.42 28.06
CA ALA A 846 -14.64 -14.14 27.44
C ALA A 846 -13.99 -14.08 26.05
N PHE A 847 -14.77 -13.94 25.00
CA PHE A 847 -14.27 -13.79 23.62
C PHE A 847 -13.93 -12.33 23.36
N THR A 848 -12.76 -12.08 22.77
CA THR A 848 -12.22 -10.72 22.64
C THR A 848 -12.37 -10.16 21.23
N ASN A 849 -12.63 -8.85 21.16
CA ASN A 849 -12.66 -8.06 19.94
C ASN A 849 -11.79 -6.80 20.10
N ALA A 850 -10.81 -6.61 19.23
CA ALA A 850 -9.88 -5.49 19.29
C ALA A 850 -9.44 -5.04 17.90
N ALA A 851 -9.06 -3.76 17.81
CA ALA A 851 -8.31 -3.20 16.70
C ALA A 851 -7.03 -2.57 17.25
N LEU A 852 -5.88 -2.97 16.72
CA LEU A 852 -4.56 -2.56 17.21
C LEU A 852 -3.80 -1.88 16.07
N PRO A 853 -3.73 -0.54 16.05
CA PRO A 853 -2.81 0.21 15.21
C PRO A 853 -1.38 -0.05 15.65
N MET A 854 -0.65 -0.82 14.84
CA MET A 854 0.72 -1.24 15.13
C MET A 854 1.69 -0.66 14.11
N ALA A 855 2.86 -0.26 14.59
CA ALA A 855 3.94 0.21 13.73
C ALA A 855 5.26 -0.49 14.08
N PHE A 856 5.86 -1.16 13.10
CA PHE A 856 7.19 -1.75 13.25
C PHE A 856 8.22 -0.65 12.98
N LEU A 857 9.02 -0.36 14.00
CA LEU A 857 10.00 0.73 14.01
C LEU A 857 11.37 0.26 13.50
N GLU A 858 12.33 1.18 13.41
CA GLU A 858 13.71 0.84 13.05
C GLU A 858 14.32 -0.15 14.06
N LYS A 859 15.17 -1.07 13.58
CA LYS A 859 15.88 -2.03 14.43
C LYS A 859 16.68 -1.34 15.51
N ILE A 860 16.74 -1.95 16.68
CA ILE A 860 17.59 -1.53 17.80
C ILE A 860 18.37 -2.73 18.37
N PRO A 861 19.45 -2.49 19.14
CA PRO A 861 20.13 -3.56 19.86
C PRO A 861 19.15 -4.33 20.77
N LEU A 862 19.33 -5.64 20.85
CA LEU A 862 18.52 -6.53 21.68
C LEU A 862 18.62 -6.12 23.17
N ASP A 863 17.52 -5.64 23.74
CA ASP A 863 17.41 -5.27 25.15
C ASP A 863 15.97 -5.42 25.68
N LEU A 864 15.64 -6.60 26.18
CA LEU A 864 14.31 -6.86 26.74
C LEU A 864 14.13 -6.29 28.17
N THR A 865 15.10 -5.55 28.73
CA THR A 865 14.86 -4.78 29.96
C THR A 865 13.80 -3.68 29.78
N TYR A 866 13.52 -3.31 28.53
CA TYR A 866 12.47 -2.35 28.19
C TYR A 866 11.10 -2.79 28.73
N ILE A 867 10.74 -4.07 28.53
CA ILE A 867 9.51 -4.72 29.01
C ILE A 867 9.67 -5.38 30.39
N GLY A 868 10.71 -5.00 31.15
CA GLY A 868 10.91 -5.49 32.52
C GLY A 868 11.55 -6.87 32.64
N MET A 869 12.08 -7.46 31.57
CA MET A 869 12.83 -8.73 31.67
C MET A 869 14.26 -8.48 32.18
N THR A 870 14.85 -9.51 32.79
CA THR A 870 16.23 -9.51 33.27
C THR A 870 17.08 -10.53 32.54
N ARG A 871 18.35 -10.20 32.30
CA ARG A 871 19.28 -11.09 31.59
C ARG A 871 19.80 -12.16 32.54
N SER A 872 19.48 -13.42 32.27
CA SER A 872 19.89 -14.59 33.09
C SER A 872 21.08 -15.36 32.49
N GLY A 873 21.32 -15.21 31.18
CA GLY A 873 22.40 -15.89 30.44
C GLY A 873 22.87 -15.15 29.19
N ASP A 874 23.53 -15.88 28.29
CA ASP A 874 23.85 -15.38 26.95
C ASP A 874 22.56 -15.36 26.12
N ASN A 875 21.99 -14.16 25.92
CA ASN A 875 20.72 -13.91 25.23
C ASN A 875 19.46 -14.57 25.83
N THR A 876 19.57 -15.19 27.00
CA THR A 876 18.41 -15.61 27.81
C THR A 876 17.89 -14.45 28.66
N TRP A 877 16.61 -14.15 28.50
CA TRP A 877 15.88 -13.10 29.22
C TRP A 877 14.74 -13.73 30.02
N CYS A 878 14.58 -13.34 31.29
CA CYS A 878 13.53 -13.88 32.16
C CYS A 878 12.72 -12.75 32.80
N GLY A 879 11.40 -12.91 32.87
CA GLY A 879 10.51 -12.03 33.62
C GLY A 879 10.57 -12.29 35.13
N ASP A 880 9.66 -11.64 35.86
CA ASP A 880 9.41 -11.94 37.27
C ASP A 880 8.58 -13.23 37.44
N GLU A 881 8.47 -13.72 38.69
CA GLU A 881 7.57 -14.81 39.05
C GLU A 881 6.11 -14.41 38.78
N ASP A 882 5.37 -15.29 38.11
CA ASP A 882 3.95 -15.10 37.81
C ASP A 882 3.03 -15.49 38.98
N ALA A 883 1.71 -15.48 38.75
CA ALA A 883 0.73 -15.80 39.78
C ALA A 883 0.80 -17.25 40.31
N ASP A 884 1.46 -18.17 39.59
CA ASP A 884 1.70 -19.55 40.02
C ASP A 884 3.10 -19.75 40.62
N GLY A 885 3.92 -18.69 40.67
CA GLY A 885 5.30 -18.74 41.13
C GLY A 885 6.27 -19.29 40.08
N GLU A 886 5.87 -19.31 38.82
CA GLU A 886 6.70 -19.75 37.69
C GLU A 886 7.36 -18.55 37.00
N VAL A 887 8.53 -18.75 36.41
CA VAL A 887 9.27 -17.69 35.70
C VAL A 887 9.25 -17.97 34.20
N PHE A 888 8.77 -16.99 33.43
CA PHE A 888 8.87 -17.03 31.98
C PHE A 888 10.28 -16.61 31.53
N CYS A 889 10.96 -17.45 30.76
CA CYS A 889 12.24 -17.15 30.12
C CYS A 889 12.15 -17.31 28.59
N PHE A 890 12.92 -16.50 27.87
CA PHE A 890 13.00 -16.42 26.42
C PHE A 890 14.47 -16.43 25.97
N ASP A 891 14.80 -17.31 25.02
CA ASP A 891 16.16 -17.46 24.48
C ASP A 891 16.26 -16.82 23.09
N ALA A 892 16.72 -15.57 23.04
CA ALA A 892 16.81 -14.81 21.80
C ALA A 892 17.99 -15.28 20.91
N GLU A 893 17.79 -15.29 19.60
CA GLU A 893 18.83 -15.48 18.60
C GLU A 893 19.25 -14.12 18.00
N GLY A 894 20.56 -13.88 17.90
CA GLY A 894 21.11 -12.61 17.41
C GLY A 894 21.27 -11.52 18.48
N ASP A 895 21.54 -10.29 18.06
CA ASP A 895 21.81 -9.13 18.93
C ASP A 895 20.96 -7.91 18.58
N THR A 896 19.91 -8.08 17.77
CA THR A 896 18.98 -7.03 17.34
C THR A 896 17.53 -7.43 17.56
N MET A 897 16.65 -6.43 17.67
CA MET A 897 15.19 -6.61 17.76
C MET A 897 14.48 -5.47 17.02
N ILE A 898 13.24 -5.71 16.58
CA ILE A 898 12.38 -4.71 15.95
C ILE A 898 11.36 -4.23 16.99
N PRO A 899 11.40 -2.98 17.44
CA PRO A 899 10.35 -2.43 18.29
C PRO A 899 9.04 -2.33 17.51
N VAL A 900 7.94 -2.58 18.21
CA VAL A 900 6.59 -2.47 17.66
C VAL A 900 5.79 -1.54 18.54
N GLU A 901 5.41 -0.40 18.01
CA GLU A 901 4.50 0.55 18.65
C GLU A 901 3.14 -0.12 18.84
N ILE A 902 2.64 -0.11 20.08
CA ILE A 902 1.29 -0.57 20.41
C ILE A 902 0.54 0.64 20.92
N ASN A 903 -0.38 1.17 20.11
CA ASN A 903 -1.18 2.32 20.52
C ASN A 903 -2.11 1.96 21.69
N PRO A 904 -2.46 2.93 22.56
CA PRO A 904 -3.43 2.69 23.62
C PRO A 904 -4.83 2.45 23.05
N GLU A 905 -5.44 1.31 23.38
CA GLU A 905 -6.72 0.91 22.77
C GLU A 905 -7.69 0.28 23.77
N ILE A 906 -8.93 0.07 23.29
CA ILE A 906 -10.01 -0.59 24.00
C ILE A 906 -10.23 -1.98 23.39
N VAL A 907 -10.13 -3.01 24.21
CA VAL A 907 -10.45 -4.39 23.84
C VAL A 907 -11.78 -4.76 24.50
N MET A 908 -12.74 -5.16 23.68
CA MET A 908 -14.05 -5.64 24.15
C MET A 908 -13.97 -7.14 24.46
N GLY A 909 -14.69 -7.58 25.49
CA GLY A 909 -14.81 -8.98 25.87
C GLY A 909 -16.27 -9.36 26.16
N THR A 910 -16.67 -10.58 25.80
CA THR A 910 -18.00 -11.07 26.18
C THR A 910 -18.14 -11.29 27.70
N ASN A 911 -19.37 -11.37 28.18
CA ASN A 911 -19.69 -11.59 29.58
C ASN A 911 -19.10 -12.88 30.19
N LEU A 912 -18.83 -12.85 31.49
CA LEU A 912 -18.55 -14.01 32.34
C LEU A 912 -19.70 -14.21 33.32
N THR A 913 -19.98 -15.47 33.64
CA THR A 913 -21.03 -15.83 34.61
C THR A 913 -20.48 -16.70 35.72
N LEU A 914 -20.59 -16.22 36.95
CA LEU A 914 -20.23 -16.91 38.19
C LEU A 914 -21.50 -17.32 38.95
N THR A 915 -21.55 -18.57 39.40
CA THR A 915 -22.59 -19.04 40.34
C THR A 915 -21.97 -19.43 41.67
N ALA A 916 -22.53 -18.93 42.78
CA ALA A 916 -22.03 -19.16 44.13
C ALA A 916 -23.17 -19.49 45.10
N ASN A 917 -22.93 -20.40 46.05
CA ASN A 917 -23.87 -20.75 47.11
C ASN A 917 -23.48 -20.08 48.41
N VAL A 918 -24.26 -19.09 48.85
CA VAL A 918 -24.04 -18.39 50.13
C VAL A 918 -24.80 -19.08 51.25
N LEU A 919 -24.09 -19.41 52.33
CA LEU A 919 -24.61 -20.07 53.53
C LEU A 919 -25.41 -21.37 53.25
N GLY A 920 -25.17 -22.02 52.11
CA GLY A 920 -25.85 -23.26 51.70
C GLY A 920 -27.35 -23.15 51.40
N LEU A 921 -27.91 -21.94 51.25
CA LEU A 921 -29.36 -21.72 51.14
C LEU A 921 -29.81 -20.94 49.90
N VAL A 922 -28.98 -20.04 49.34
CA VAL A 922 -29.36 -19.19 48.20
C VAL A 922 -28.27 -19.25 47.12
N PRO A 923 -28.59 -19.71 45.89
CA PRO A 923 -27.71 -19.56 44.75
C PRO A 923 -27.69 -18.09 44.32
N LEU A 924 -26.49 -17.52 44.24
CA LEU A 924 -26.20 -16.22 43.68
C LEU A 924 -25.61 -16.42 42.29
N THR A 925 -26.18 -15.76 41.29
CA THR A 925 -25.56 -15.62 39.98
C THR A 925 -25.03 -14.21 39.86
N LEU A 926 -23.78 -14.07 39.44
CA LEU A 926 -23.14 -12.83 39.10
C LEU A 926 -22.77 -12.89 37.63
N GLU A 927 -23.23 -11.90 36.89
CA GLU A 927 -22.97 -11.74 35.47
C GLU A 927 -22.25 -10.42 35.29
N THR A 928 -21.09 -10.45 34.62
CA THR A 928 -20.25 -9.25 34.50
C THR A 928 -20.82 -8.21 33.55
N GLY A 929 -21.74 -8.59 32.67
CA GLY A 929 -21.99 -7.88 31.43
C GLY A 929 -20.74 -7.86 30.53
N PRO A 930 -20.73 -7.05 29.47
CA PRO A 930 -19.57 -6.88 28.60
C PRO A 930 -18.34 -6.43 29.41
N LEU A 931 -17.19 -7.03 29.11
CA LEU A 931 -15.91 -6.66 29.70
C LEU A 931 -15.20 -5.66 28.79
N VAL A 932 -14.51 -4.71 29.41
CA VAL A 932 -13.69 -3.72 28.73
C VAL A 932 -12.28 -3.80 29.27
N LEU A 933 -11.29 -4.04 28.41
CA LEU A 933 -9.88 -4.03 28.77
C LEU A 933 -9.21 -2.83 28.09
N ARG A 934 -8.61 -1.95 28.90
CA ARG A 934 -7.90 -0.76 28.43
C ARG A 934 -6.41 -0.93 28.61
N PHE A 935 -5.63 -0.74 27.56
CA PHE A 935 -4.18 -0.73 27.71
C PHE A 935 -3.76 0.44 28.60
N SER A 936 -2.87 0.17 29.54
CA SER A 936 -2.36 1.14 30.52
C SER A 936 -0.88 1.38 30.26
N PRO A 937 -0.36 2.60 30.52
CA PRO A 937 1.09 2.79 30.63
C PRO A 937 1.72 1.81 31.62
N TYR A 938 3.00 1.52 31.42
CA TYR A 938 3.76 0.64 32.31
C TYR A 938 3.78 1.17 33.74
N LYS A 939 3.41 0.36 34.72
CA LYS A 939 3.26 0.83 36.11
C LYS A 939 4.58 1.15 36.78
N ASP A 940 5.61 0.39 36.47
CA ASP A 940 6.98 0.59 36.94
C ASP A 940 7.67 1.78 36.26
N ASN A 941 7.19 2.18 35.07
CA ASN A 941 7.71 3.33 34.36
C ASN A 941 6.65 4.01 33.45
N PRO A 942 5.75 4.85 34.02
CA PRO A 942 4.60 5.41 33.31
C PRO A 942 4.93 6.38 32.15
N ASP A 943 6.18 6.76 31.99
CA ASP A 943 6.64 7.65 30.91
C ASP A 943 7.17 6.88 29.69
N ARG A 944 7.32 5.55 29.80
CA ARG A 944 7.71 4.71 28.66
C ARG A 944 6.49 4.41 27.78
N PRO A 945 6.59 4.59 26.44
CA PRO A 945 5.55 4.14 25.54
C PRO A 945 5.41 2.62 25.58
N LEU A 946 4.21 2.13 25.28
CA LEU A 946 3.94 0.70 25.16
C LEU A 946 4.58 0.17 23.89
N LEU A 947 5.54 -0.75 24.04
CA LEU A 947 6.22 -1.40 22.93
C LEU A 947 6.16 -2.93 23.07
N GLY A 948 5.89 -3.59 21.95
CA GLY A 948 6.27 -4.98 21.73
C GLY A 948 7.60 -5.08 20.99
N PHE A 949 8.11 -6.30 20.83
CA PHE A 949 9.34 -6.56 20.09
C PHE A 949 9.19 -7.80 19.21
N VAL A 950 9.69 -7.72 17.96
CA VAL A 950 9.90 -8.89 17.12
C VAL A 950 11.35 -9.32 17.21
N VAL A 951 11.56 -10.60 17.52
CA VAL A 951 12.87 -11.21 17.78
C VAL A 951 12.92 -12.62 17.21
N ASN A 952 14.10 -13.06 16.77
CA ASN A 952 14.33 -14.49 16.51
C ASN A 952 14.53 -15.24 17.83
N GLU A 953 14.03 -16.47 17.92
CA GLU A 953 14.17 -17.34 19.11
C GLU A 953 14.89 -18.63 18.74
N VAL A 954 15.74 -19.10 19.65
CA VAL A 954 16.49 -20.35 19.45
C VAL A 954 15.54 -21.54 19.31
N GLY A 955 15.55 -22.18 18.14
CA GLY A 955 14.79 -23.38 17.86
C GLY A 955 13.42 -23.15 17.22
N GLU A 956 13.01 -21.89 17.03
CA GLU A 956 11.80 -21.52 16.31
C GLU A 956 12.10 -21.12 14.86
N GLU A 957 11.28 -21.58 13.91
CA GLU A 957 11.43 -21.21 12.49
C GLU A 957 10.87 -19.82 12.18
N GLN A 958 9.82 -19.40 12.90
CA GLN A 958 9.14 -18.12 12.72
C GLN A 958 9.63 -17.10 13.75
N VAL A 959 9.70 -15.84 13.35
CA VAL A 959 9.97 -14.74 14.30
C VAL A 959 8.86 -14.65 15.34
N GLN A 960 9.26 -14.32 16.55
CA GLN A 960 8.37 -14.21 17.69
C GLN A 960 8.11 -12.75 17.99
N PHE A 961 6.84 -12.40 18.13
CA PHE A 961 6.43 -11.18 18.79
C PHE A 961 6.37 -11.43 20.30
N ILE A 962 6.92 -10.52 21.09
CA ILE A 962 6.88 -10.54 22.56
C ILE A 962 6.53 -9.15 23.09
N ALA A 963 5.62 -9.08 24.06
CA ALA A 963 5.27 -7.84 24.74
C ALA A 963 4.89 -8.10 26.20
N ARG A 964 5.08 -7.10 27.06
CA ARG A 964 4.39 -7.01 28.36
C ARG A 964 3.17 -6.13 28.16
N LEU A 965 1.98 -6.68 28.41
CA LEU A 965 0.73 -5.93 28.37
C LEU A 965 0.28 -5.61 29.79
N ASP A 966 0.41 -4.34 30.17
CA ASP A 966 -0.22 -3.78 31.36
C ASP A 966 -1.58 -3.21 30.95
N ALA A 967 -2.64 -3.63 31.63
CA ALA A 967 -4.00 -3.22 31.29
C ALA A 967 -4.89 -3.06 32.52
N LEU A 968 -5.98 -2.33 32.34
CA LEU A 968 -7.06 -2.16 33.30
C LEU A 968 -8.31 -2.86 32.75
N MET A 969 -8.82 -3.82 33.50
CA MET A 969 -10.09 -4.50 33.22
C MET A 969 -11.23 -3.75 33.93
N ASP A 970 -12.33 -3.60 33.22
CA ASP A 970 -13.56 -2.96 33.67
C ASP A 970 -14.74 -3.87 33.32
N ALA A 971 -15.78 -3.85 34.17
CA ALA A 971 -17.07 -4.49 33.92
C ALA A 971 -18.19 -3.44 34.13
N PRO A 972 -18.40 -2.53 33.16
CA PRO A 972 -19.24 -1.34 33.33
C PRO A 972 -20.71 -1.66 33.66
N ASP A 973 -21.21 -2.76 33.09
CA ASP A 973 -22.60 -3.21 33.24
C ASP A 973 -22.74 -4.32 34.30
N LEU A 974 -21.76 -4.46 35.21
CA LEU A 974 -21.79 -5.48 36.27
C LEU A 974 -23.05 -5.35 37.13
N GLU A 975 -23.95 -6.33 37.00
CA GLU A 975 -25.18 -6.40 37.79
C GLU A 975 -25.11 -7.56 38.79
N ILE A 976 -25.22 -7.22 40.08
CA ILE A 976 -25.25 -8.21 41.16
C ILE A 976 -26.61 -8.15 41.85
N LEU A 977 -27.38 -9.25 41.79
CA LEU A 977 -28.68 -9.37 42.45
C LEU A 977 -29.70 -8.26 42.07
N GLY A 978 -29.73 -7.82 40.81
CA GLY A 978 -30.63 -6.72 40.42
C GLY A 978 -30.19 -5.35 40.93
N GLY A 979 -28.88 -5.13 41.10
CA GLY A 979 -28.28 -3.89 41.63
C GLY A 979 -28.20 -3.79 43.16
N LEU A 980 -28.41 -4.89 43.89
CA LEU A 980 -28.43 -4.91 45.37
C LEU A 980 -27.04 -5.10 46.02
N ALA A 981 -25.99 -5.27 45.22
CA ALA A 981 -24.61 -5.43 45.68
C ALA A 981 -23.62 -4.73 44.73
N VAL A 982 -22.41 -4.47 45.23
CA VAL A 982 -21.36 -3.74 44.49
C VAL A 982 -20.10 -4.61 44.43
N GLY A 983 -19.51 -4.73 43.24
CA GLY A 983 -18.20 -5.36 43.02
C GLY A 983 -17.13 -4.31 42.75
N ASP A 984 -15.86 -4.67 42.91
CA ASP A 984 -14.71 -3.79 42.70
C ASP A 984 -13.99 -4.03 41.35
N VAL A 985 -14.71 -4.46 40.32
CA VAL A 985 -14.14 -4.86 39.02
C VAL A 985 -13.69 -3.66 38.15
N GLN A 986 -14.01 -2.43 38.55
CA GLN A 986 -13.60 -1.19 37.89
C GLN A 986 -12.08 -0.95 38.05
N SER A 987 -11.40 -0.63 36.95
CA SER A 987 -9.96 -0.42 36.83
C SER A 987 -9.12 -1.52 37.49
N LYS A 988 -9.49 -2.78 37.28
CA LYS A 988 -8.75 -3.93 37.83
C LYS A 988 -7.48 -4.20 37.06
N ASP A 989 -6.38 -4.23 37.79
CA ASP A 989 -5.05 -4.41 37.26
C ASP A 989 -4.82 -5.81 36.68
N ILE A 990 -4.44 -5.86 35.41
CA ILE A 990 -4.00 -7.07 34.72
C ILE A 990 -2.63 -6.81 34.09
N SER A 991 -1.73 -7.78 34.22
CA SER A 991 -0.41 -7.74 33.59
C SER A 991 -0.01 -9.14 33.15
N ALA A 992 0.45 -9.27 31.91
CA ALA A 992 1.02 -10.51 31.41
C ALA A 992 2.09 -10.27 30.35
N PHE A 993 3.04 -11.19 30.26
CA PHE A 993 3.83 -11.34 29.05
C PHE A 993 3.01 -12.13 28.03
N ILE A 994 2.96 -11.63 26.79
CA ILE A 994 2.39 -12.33 25.66
C ILE A 994 3.49 -12.64 24.65
N LYS A 995 3.37 -13.80 24.00
CA LYS A 995 4.30 -14.26 22.96
C LYS A 995 3.59 -15.04 21.87
N GLY A 996 4.04 -14.90 20.64
CA GLY A 996 3.80 -15.92 19.63
C GLY A 996 4.30 -15.54 18.24
N PRO A 997 4.09 -16.40 17.23
CA PRO A 997 4.67 -16.21 15.91
C PRO A 997 3.99 -15.08 15.12
N VAL A 998 4.80 -14.39 14.32
CA VAL A 998 4.32 -13.58 13.18
C VAL A 998 4.25 -14.49 11.96
N LYS A 999 3.07 -14.66 11.36
CA LYS A 999 2.88 -15.49 10.17
C LYS A 999 2.39 -14.68 8.98
N PHE A 1000 2.79 -15.11 7.79
CA PHE A 1000 2.40 -14.53 6.51
C PHE A 1000 1.54 -15.55 5.78
N LEU A 1001 0.32 -15.13 5.42
CA LEU A 1001 -0.68 -15.97 4.80
C LEU A 1001 -0.64 -15.79 3.27
N ARG A 1002 -1.00 -16.85 2.53
CA ARG A 1002 -0.99 -16.86 1.05
C ARG A 1002 -1.96 -15.86 0.41
N ASN A 1003 -2.98 -15.44 1.16
CA ASN A 1003 -3.91 -14.39 0.76
C ASN A 1003 -3.38 -12.96 1.01
N GLY A 1004 -2.12 -12.83 1.43
CA GLY A 1004 -1.47 -11.56 1.70
C GLY A 1004 -1.78 -10.96 3.06
N GLN A 1005 -2.35 -11.70 4.00
CA GLN A 1005 -2.50 -11.21 5.36
C GLN A 1005 -1.28 -11.55 6.24
N ILE A 1006 -0.99 -10.68 7.19
CA ILE A 1006 -0.03 -10.89 8.27
C ILE A 1006 -0.84 -11.11 9.54
N THR A 1007 -0.56 -12.21 10.23
CA THR A 1007 -1.22 -12.58 11.48
C THR A 1007 -0.22 -12.64 12.62
N LEU A 1008 -0.62 -12.12 13.77
CA LEU A 1008 0.05 -12.31 15.05
C LEU A 1008 -0.84 -13.23 15.87
N GLU A 1009 -0.34 -14.40 16.25
CA GLU A 1009 -1.04 -15.35 17.11
C GLU A 1009 -0.29 -15.42 18.43
N CYS A 1010 -0.78 -14.75 19.48
CA CYS A 1010 -0.10 -14.67 20.76
C CYS A 1010 -0.90 -15.36 21.87
N SER A 1011 -0.19 -15.93 22.83
CA SER A 1011 -0.76 -16.39 24.11
C SER A 1011 -0.03 -15.76 25.29
N ASN A 1012 -0.68 -15.69 26.46
CA ASN A 1012 0.00 -15.31 27.68
C ASN A 1012 0.99 -16.40 28.11
N THR A 1013 2.23 -15.99 28.39
CA THR A 1013 3.29 -16.88 28.84
C THR A 1013 3.42 -16.96 30.36
N SER A 1014 2.75 -16.05 31.06
CA SER A 1014 2.67 -15.94 32.51
C SER A 1014 1.22 -16.07 32.98
N ALA A 1015 1.00 -16.79 34.08
CA ALA A 1015 -0.31 -16.85 34.73
C ALA A 1015 -0.69 -15.49 35.34
N ILE A 1016 -1.97 -15.14 35.23
CA ILE A 1016 -2.56 -13.90 35.75
C ILE A 1016 -3.43 -14.25 36.95
N ALA A 1017 -3.40 -13.42 38.00
CA ALA A 1017 -4.39 -13.47 39.07
C ALA A 1017 -4.87 -12.07 39.44
N ALA A 1018 -6.18 -11.92 39.62
CA ALA A 1018 -6.83 -10.69 40.03
C ALA A 1018 -7.86 -11.00 41.13
N GLY A 1019 -7.70 -10.38 42.29
CA GLY A 1019 -8.67 -10.46 43.39
C GLY A 1019 -9.88 -9.57 43.12
N VAL A 1020 -11.08 -10.15 43.11
CA VAL A 1020 -12.37 -9.48 43.01
C VAL A 1020 -13.09 -9.53 44.35
N ASN A 1021 -13.48 -8.38 44.88
CA ASN A 1021 -14.24 -8.22 46.10
C ASN A 1021 -15.70 -7.86 45.78
N LEU A 1022 -16.62 -8.64 46.35
CA LEU A 1022 -18.06 -8.47 46.22
C LEU A 1022 -18.65 -8.16 47.59
N SER A 1023 -19.26 -6.99 47.72
CA SER A 1023 -19.91 -6.56 48.96
C SER A 1023 -21.42 -6.75 48.88
N LEU A 1024 -21.96 -7.69 49.67
CA LEU A 1024 -23.39 -7.96 49.74
C LEU A 1024 -24.06 -7.08 50.81
N ASN A 1025 -25.02 -6.25 50.41
CA ASN A 1025 -25.83 -5.47 51.35
C ASN A 1025 -26.97 -6.35 51.90
N THR A 1026 -26.86 -6.75 53.16
CA THR A 1026 -27.78 -7.71 53.80
C THR A 1026 -29.08 -7.09 54.34
N GLY A 1027 -29.33 -5.81 54.05
CA GLY A 1027 -30.50 -5.07 54.52
C GLY A 1027 -31.86 -5.60 54.01
N ASP A 1028 -31.89 -6.17 52.81
CA ASP A 1028 -33.13 -6.60 52.13
C ASP A 1028 -33.45 -8.10 52.23
N PHE A 1029 -32.53 -8.93 52.76
CA PHE A 1029 -32.73 -10.39 52.90
C PHE A 1029 -33.54 -10.80 54.15
N GLY A 1030 -34.09 -9.83 54.89
CA GLY A 1030 -34.78 -10.10 56.16
C GLY A 1030 -33.85 -10.76 57.19
N ALA A 1031 -34.39 -11.10 58.36
CA ALA A 1031 -33.65 -11.53 59.55
C ALA A 1031 -32.84 -12.86 59.45
N LEU A 1032 -32.48 -13.31 58.24
CA LEU A 1032 -31.79 -14.57 57.93
C LEU A 1032 -30.28 -14.42 57.69
N VAL A 1033 -29.74 -13.22 57.46
CA VAL A 1033 -28.29 -12.99 57.29
C VAL A 1033 -27.80 -11.88 58.23
N PRO A 1034 -27.01 -12.21 59.27
CA PRO A 1034 -26.49 -11.19 60.18
C PRO A 1034 -25.21 -10.57 59.59
N LEU A 1035 -25.23 -9.25 59.39
CA LEU A 1035 -24.12 -8.36 58.97
C LEU A 1035 -23.81 -8.33 57.45
N PRO A 1036 -23.27 -7.21 56.92
CA PRO A 1036 -22.71 -7.19 55.56
C PRO A 1036 -21.65 -8.28 55.44
N ALA A 1037 -21.77 -9.10 54.41
CA ALA A 1037 -20.84 -10.17 54.11
C ALA A 1037 -19.98 -9.76 52.93
N LEU A 1038 -18.67 -9.68 53.14
CA LEU A 1038 -17.70 -9.56 52.06
C LEU A 1038 -17.42 -10.98 51.53
N VAL A 1039 -17.59 -11.15 50.23
CA VAL A 1039 -17.12 -12.32 49.49
C VAL A 1039 -15.96 -11.85 48.65
N THR A 1040 -14.82 -12.52 48.78
CA THR A 1040 -13.66 -12.27 47.92
C THR A 1040 -13.46 -13.50 47.06
N ALA A 1041 -13.31 -13.29 45.76
CA ALA A 1041 -13.00 -14.33 44.79
C ALA A 1041 -11.72 -13.93 44.06
N GLU A 1042 -10.76 -14.83 43.98
CA GLU A 1042 -9.57 -14.62 43.17
C GLU A 1042 -9.81 -15.30 41.82
N LEU A 1043 -9.91 -14.49 40.78
CA LEU A 1043 -9.97 -14.96 39.41
C LEU A 1043 -8.54 -15.09 38.89
N GLY A 1044 -8.28 -16.12 38.11
CA GLY A 1044 -7.03 -16.28 37.40
C GLY A 1044 -7.24 -16.52 35.91
N ILE A 1045 -6.16 -16.38 35.17
CA ILE A 1045 -6.03 -16.90 33.81
C ILE A 1045 -4.75 -17.70 33.82
N ASP A 1046 -4.86 -18.99 33.52
CA ASP A 1046 -3.69 -19.86 33.48
C ASP A 1046 -2.84 -19.53 32.24
N LYS A 1047 -1.61 -20.03 32.22
CA LYS A 1047 -0.76 -19.91 31.04
C LYS A 1047 -1.45 -20.51 29.80
N ASP A 1048 -1.30 -19.86 28.65
CA ASP A 1048 -1.89 -20.23 27.36
C ASP A 1048 -3.44 -20.15 27.25
N ASP A 1049 -4.10 -19.62 28.29
CA ASP A 1049 -5.56 -19.45 28.37
C ASP A 1049 -6.03 -17.99 28.11
N PHE A 1050 -5.12 -17.05 27.88
CA PHE A 1050 -5.39 -15.82 27.14
C PHE A 1050 -4.76 -15.93 25.76
N ARG A 1051 -5.58 -15.87 24.71
CA ARG A 1051 -5.16 -15.96 23.32
C ARG A 1051 -5.71 -14.79 22.53
N ILE A 1052 -4.85 -14.24 21.69
CA ILE A 1052 -5.22 -13.19 20.76
C ILE A 1052 -4.60 -13.49 19.40
N ARG A 1053 -5.44 -13.51 18.37
CA ARG A 1053 -5.09 -13.59 16.97
C ARG A 1053 -5.57 -12.34 16.26
N VAL A 1054 -4.61 -11.49 15.93
CA VAL A 1054 -4.88 -10.28 15.14
C VAL A 1054 -4.31 -10.40 13.74
N VAL A 1055 -5.04 -9.87 12.77
CA VAL A 1055 -4.73 -9.96 11.35
C VAL A 1055 -4.95 -8.60 10.70
N ASN A 1056 -4.05 -8.18 9.81
CA ASN A 1056 -4.26 -6.98 9.02
C ASN A 1056 -5.35 -7.20 7.95
N SER A 1057 -5.91 -6.10 7.44
CA SER A 1057 -6.73 -6.16 6.23
C SER A 1057 -5.86 -6.62 5.04
N PRO A 1058 -6.41 -7.41 4.11
CA PRO A 1058 -5.73 -7.67 2.84
C PRO A 1058 -5.39 -6.37 2.11
N ALA A 1059 -4.28 -6.35 1.35
CA ALA A 1059 -3.83 -5.17 0.60
C ALA A 1059 -4.90 -4.62 -0.37
N LYS A 1060 -5.78 -5.49 -0.86
CA LYS A 1060 -6.86 -5.18 -1.81
C LYS A 1060 -8.25 -5.17 -1.16
N ALA A 1061 -8.31 -4.94 0.16
CA ALA A 1061 -9.57 -4.73 0.87
C ALA A 1061 -10.33 -3.54 0.24
N LEU A 1062 -11.66 -3.60 0.28
CA LEU A 1062 -12.50 -2.52 -0.27
C LEU A 1062 -12.35 -1.26 0.57
N LEU A 1063 -11.95 -0.18 -0.10
CA LEU A 1063 -12.06 1.19 0.37
C LEU A 1063 -12.92 1.94 -0.64
N THR A 1064 -13.92 2.67 -0.16
CA THR A 1064 -14.95 3.31 -0.99
C THR A 1064 -15.46 4.61 -0.33
N THR A 1065 -16.49 5.21 -0.92
CA THR A 1065 -17.26 6.33 -0.36
C THR A 1065 -18.65 5.87 0.05
N ALA A 1066 -19.38 6.74 0.76
CA ALA A 1066 -20.76 6.44 1.13
C ALA A 1066 -21.69 6.31 -0.10
N THR A 1067 -21.42 7.07 -1.15
CA THR A 1067 -22.25 7.08 -2.37
C THR A 1067 -22.05 5.83 -3.22
N GLU A 1068 -20.83 5.30 -3.27
CA GLU A 1068 -20.47 4.16 -4.12
C GLU A 1068 -20.63 2.80 -3.45
N LEU A 1069 -20.82 2.72 -2.13
CA LEU A 1069 -21.04 1.45 -1.44
C LEU A 1069 -22.27 0.69 -2.01
N GLU A 1070 -23.35 1.40 -2.36
CA GLU A 1070 -24.59 0.84 -2.91
C GLU A 1070 -24.77 1.09 -4.43
N ALA A 1071 -23.67 1.26 -5.19
CA ALA A 1071 -23.71 1.60 -6.61
C ALA A 1071 -24.58 0.65 -7.48
N GLY A 1072 -24.71 -0.62 -7.08
CA GLY A 1072 -25.49 -1.67 -7.73
C GLY A 1072 -27.00 -1.68 -7.42
N ALA A 1073 -27.47 -0.85 -6.48
CA ALA A 1073 -28.89 -0.71 -6.17
C ALA A 1073 -29.66 0.21 -7.16
N GLN A 1074 -28.94 0.88 -8.07
CA GLN A 1074 -29.47 1.88 -9.01
C GLN A 1074 -30.05 1.30 -10.31
#